data_AF-A0A8K0JYX3-F1
#
_entry.id   AF-A0A8K0JYX3-F1
#
_cell.length_a   1.000
_cell.length_b   1.000
_cell.length_c   1.000
_cell.angle_alpha   90.00
_cell.angle_beta   90.00
_cell.angle_gamma   90.00
#
_symmetry.space_group_name_H-M   'P 1'
#
loop_
_entity.id
_entity.type
_entity.pdbx_description
1 polymer ?
#
loop_
_entity_poly.entity_id
_entity_poly.type
_entity_poly.pdbx_seq_one_letter_code
_entity_poly.pdbx_strand_id
1 'polypeptide(L)'
;MKILGSSYNSATLKLLLASKVSNVELDVLTTGPKHVLYKGQPMLELDSRVRIYSANSGVWYLFRKKFGHQLQDYDSAIDHWMEWEMMHLQPAGDNFHPLSSEKRQKELGTISKLEETLKKCNFIAGTNDVTAADICIWSSIHFMQIDQKDLLTTFPSVKAWYERLLSLKAFQEAVEKSSALNVAGTGTETVGKAKTQNTRAEVKKQATSSVSSERVPNTVENDSPEPRSATEDEITSAVQNWKLGQQNSPSPRILKHPVLPVEGTKNVFITSALPYVNNVPHLGNIIGCVLSADVFARFCRLRGYNTLYISGTDEYGTATETKALEEGVTPQEICDRYHEIHAQVYKWFNISFDHFGRTSTIQHAAICQQIFSDVHKNGYTFTDSVEQLYCNNCRRFLADRFVEGICPLCNYPDARGDQCDSCGRLVNANELKSPRCKLCGSTPSPKSSTHLFLDLPKIEPKLRIWLDTVVDGWSNNAQVIARSWVKDGLKPRCITRDLKWGIPVPVEGFTNKVFYVWFDAPIGYMSILNCYTNEWEKWWKPQNSVEVKYFQFMAKDNVPFHSIIFPSCLLAVGKYLNYEEGKFSKSRGVGVFGSEAESTGIPSDIWRFYLLWVRPENQDSAFVWNDLAQRNNSELLNNLGNFALRALTFLEKNFDGKIPEVNVDGEFERSLVGAVNKELKDYLSVMENARSLREGLRRLLAISRHGNLLMQSSQPWVLIKGGPEDRQG
;
A
#
# COMPACT_ATOMS: atom_id res chain seq x y z
N MET A 1 11.05 -11.75 -35.13
CA MET A 1 10.64 -10.77 -34.09
C MET A 1 10.98 -9.36 -34.56
N LYS A 2 10.36 -8.32 -33.99
CA LYS A 2 10.42 -6.94 -34.50
C LYS A 2 10.70 -5.92 -33.41
N ILE A 3 11.58 -4.95 -33.68
CA ILE A 3 11.63 -3.68 -32.94
C ILE A 3 10.68 -2.70 -33.63
N LEU A 4 9.72 -2.13 -32.89
CA LEU A 4 8.84 -1.06 -33.38
C LEU A 4 9.22 0.25 -32.69
N GLY A 5 9.67 1.24 -33.45
CA GLY A 5 10.16 2.54 -32.95
C GLY A 5 11.37 3.03 -33.76
N SER A 6 11.62 4.34 -33.78
CA SER A 6 12.53 4.96 -34.75
C SER A 6 13.59 5.92 -34.19
N SER A 7 13.63 6.18 -32.88
CA SER A 7 14.64 7.07 -32.29
C SER A 7 15.97 6.35 -32.01
N TYR A 8 17.06 6.97 -32.45
CA TYR A 8 18.42 6.63 -32.02
C TYR A 8 18.58 6.97 -30.53
N ASN A 9 18.48 5.94 -29.66
CA ASN A 9 18.60 6.07 -28.22
C ASN A 9 19.15 4.77 -27.59
N SER A 10 19.43 4.82 -26.28
CA SER A 10 19.97 3.67 -25.54
C SER A 10 19.05 2.45 -25.58
N ALA A 11 17.73 2.62 -25.52
CA ALA A 11 16.75 1.53 -25.59
C ALA A 11 16.78 0.79 -26.93
N THR A 12 16.95 1.49 -28.05
CA THR A 12 17.12 0.87 -29.39
C THR A 12 18.41 0.07 -29.44
N LEU A 13 19.51 0.64 -28.91
CA LEU A 13 20.81 -0.03 -28.84
C LEU A 13 20.78 -1.29 -27.94
N LYS A 14 20.10 -1.24 -26.79
CA LYS A 14 19.88 -2.40 -25.90
C LYS A 14 19.28 -3.59 -26.65
N LEU A 15 18.20 -3.38 -27.40
CA LEU A 15 17.52 -4.45 -28.14
C LEU A 15 18.35 -4.96 -29.34
N LEU A 16 19.10 -4.08 -30.02
CA LEU A 16 20.01 -4.48 -31.10
C LEU A 16 21.22 -5.28 -30.59
N LEU A 17 21.81 -4.88 -29.45
CA LEU A 17 22.86 -5.64 -28.77
C LEU A 17 22.36 -6.99 -28.29
N ALA A 18 21.18 -7.03 -27.66
CA ALA A 18 20.54 -8.28 -27.26
C ALA A 18 20.35 -9.22 -28.45
N SER A 19 19.82 -8.73 -29.58
CA SER A 19 19.70 -9.49 -30.84
C SER A 19 21.03 -10.07 -31.34
N LYS A 20 22.11 -9.27 -31.32
CA LYS A 20 23.43 -9.69 -31.78
C LYS A 20 24.12 -10.66 -30.83
N VAL A 21 24.01 -10.48 -29.52
CA VAL A 21 24.57 -11.40 -28.52
C VAL A 21 23.74 -12.70 -28.43
N SER A 22 22.42 -12.63 -28.63
CA SER A 22 21.51 -13.79 -28.62
C SER A 22 21.39 -14.54 -29.95
N ASN A 23 21.99 -14.04 -31.04
CA ASN A 23 21.78 -14.54 -32.40
C ASN A 23 20.29 -14.61 -32.82
N VAL A 24 19.41 -13.80 -32.22
CA VAL A 24 17.98 -13.72 -32.59
C VAL A 24 17.77 -12.58 -33.57
N GLU A 25 17.35 -12.89 -34.79
CA GLU A 25 17.08 -11.87 -35.81
C GLU A 25 15.91 -10.95 -35.44
N LEU A 26 16.18 -9.64 -35.47
CA LEU A 26 15.21 -8.57 -35.29
C LEU A 26 15.12 -7.68 -36.54
N ASP A 27 13.93 -7.70 -37.14
CA ASP A 27 13.46 -6.64 -38.04
C ASP A 27 13.39 -5.32 -37.24
N VAL A 28 13.76 -4.19 -37.84
CA VAL A 28 13.51 -2.86 -37.27
C VAL A 28 12.48 -2.16 -38.14
N LEU A 29 11.33 -1.79 -37.57
CA LEU A 29 10.24 -1.14 -38.28
C LEU A 29 10.05 0.30 -37.80
N THR A 30 10.42 1.22 -38.68
CA THR A 30 10.22 2.67 -38.55
C THR A 30 8.72 2.98 -38.57
N THR A 31 8.11 3.12 -37.41
CA THR A 31 6.67 3.43 -37.28
C THR A 31 6.45 4.94 -37.20
N GLY A 32 5.53 5.46 -38.02
CA GLY A 32 5.17 6.88 -37.99
C GLY A 32 4.47 7.30 -36.69
N PRO A 33 4.44 8.62 -36.37
CA PRO A 33 4.06 9.13 -35.04
C PRO A 33 2.63 8.80 -34.57
N LYS A 34 1.76 8.25 -35.43
CA LYS A 34 0.39 7.82 -35.08
C LYS A 34 0.29 6.43 -34.43
N HIS A 35 1.40 5.69 -34.29
CA HIS A 35 1.41 4.33 -33.72
C HIS A 35 2.25 4.14 -32.44
N VAL A 36 2.87 5.19 -31.91
CA VAL A 36 3.70 5.11 -30.70
C VAL A 36 2.96 5.73 -29.51
N LEU A 37 2.31 4.89 -28.70
CA LEU A 37 1.56 5.29 -27.50
C LEU A 37 2.45 5.73 -26.31
N TYR A 38 3.78 5.72 -26.44
CA TYR A 38 4.70 5.97 -25.34
C TYR A 38 6.01 6.65 -25.77
N LYS A 39 6.05 8.00 -25.69
CA LYS A 39 7.23 8.89 -25.82
C LYS A 39 8.41 8.38 -26.69
N GLY A 40 8.15 7.93 -27.91
CA GLY A 40 9.19 7.54 -28.88
C GLY A 40 9.99 6.25 -28.58
N GLN A 41 9.89 5.70 -27.36
CA GLN A 41 10.72 4.56 -26.93
C GLN A 41 10.37 3.27 -27.72
N PRO A 42 11.37 2.46 -28.11
CA PRO A 42 11.16 1.25 -28.92
C PRO A 42 10.57 0.11 -28.08
N MET A 43 9.71 -0.69 -28.72
CA MET A 43 9.15 -1.92 -28.14
C MET A 43 9.55 -3.15 -28.96
N LEU A 44 9.69 -4.29 -28.29
CA LEU A 44 9.94 -5.59 -28.93
C LEU A 44 8.60 -6.32 -29.15
N GLU A 45 8.16 -6.43 -30.40
CA GLU A 45 7.04 -7.27 -30.81
C GLU A 45 7.53 -8.70 -31.13
N LEU A 46 6.99 -9.66 -30.38
CA LEU A 46 7.25 -11.08 -30.54
C LEU A 46 6.48 -11.65 -31.74
N ASP A 47 6.88 -12.82 -32.22
CA ASP A 47 6.24 -13.47 -33.37
C ASP A 47 4.75 -13.85 -33.09
N SER A 48 4.40 -13.96 -31.80
CA SER A 48 3.03 -14.11 -31.28
C SER A 48 2.22 -12.80 -31.21
N ARG A 49 2.76 -11.67 -31.70
CA ARG A 49 2.25 -10.29 -31.57
C ARG A 49 2.16 -9.74 -30.14
N VAL A 50 2.66 -10.46 -29.14
CA VAL A 50 2.87 -9.93 -27.79
C VAL A 50 3.94 -8.83 -27.84
N ARG A 51 3.73 -7.71 -27.14
CA ARG A 51 4.63 -6.55 -27.15
C ARG A 51 5.27 -6.33 -25.79
N ILE A 52 6.59 -6.29 -25.76
CA ILE A 52 7.41 -5.97 -24.59
C ILE A 52 7.86 -4.51 -24.72
N TYR A 53 7.30 -3.64 -23.89
CA TYR A 53 7.54 -2.18 -23.92
C TYR A 53 8.76 -1.74 -23.09
N SER A 54 9.33 -2.63 -22.27
CA SER A 54 10.58 -2.39 -21.54
C SER A 54 11.76 -2.93 -22.34
N ALA A 55 12.73 -2.07 -22.66
CA ALA A 55 13.96 -2.48 -23.35
C ALA A 55 14.74 -3.51 -22.51
N ASN A 56 14.86 -3.32 -21.20
CA ASN A 56 15.55 -4.26 -20.30
C ASN A 56 14.85 -5.63 -20.27
N SER A 57 13.51 -5.66 -20.19
CA SER A 57 12.74 -6.92 -20.27
C SER A 57 12.84 -7.58 -21.65
N GLY A 58 12.95 -6.79 -22.73
CA GLY A 58 13.20 -7.28 -24.08
C GLY A 58 14.60 -7.88 -24.24
N VAL A 59 15.63 -7.25 -23.66
CA VAL A 59 16.99 -7.83 -23.54
C VAL A 59 16.92 -9.15 -22.81
N TRP A 60 16.27 -9.21 -21.64
CA TRP A 60 16.18 -10.43 -20.84
C TRP A 60 15.48 -11.57 -21.58
N TYR A 61 14.35 -11.29 -22.23
CA TYR A 61 13.63 -12.24 -23.05
C TYR A 61 14.50 -12.80 -24.21
N LEU A 62 15.19 -11.93 -24.94
CA LEU A 62 16.07 -12.32 -26.05
C LEU A 62 17.29 -13.12 -25.55
N PHE A 63 17.83 -12.77 -24.39
CA PHE A 63 18.98 -13.42 -23.77
C PHE A 63 18.61 -14.84 -23.29
N ARG A 64 17.49 -14.97 -22.56
CA ARG A 64 16.91 -16.27 -22.16
C ARG A 64 16.61 -17.17 -23.36
N LYS A 65 16.17 -16.61 -24.50
CA LYS A 65 15.92 -17.38 -25.74
C LYS A 65 17.18 -18.06 -26.31
N LYS A 66 18.40 -17.58 -26.02
CA LYS A 66 19.67 -18.24 -26.38
C LYS A 66 20.21 -19.14 -25.26
N PHE A 67 20.31 -18.61 -24.04
CA PHE A 67 21.06 -19.27 -22.95
C PHE A 67 20.17 -20.08 -21.99
N GLY A 68 18.84 -19.96 -22.07
CA GLY A 68 17.90 -20.70 -21.24
C GLY A 68 18.17 -20.55 -19.74
N HIS A 69 18.50 -21.68 -19.10
CA HIS A 69 18.84 -21.79 -17.68
C HIS A 69 20.35 -21.87 -17.40
N GLN A 70 21.23 -21.75 -18.42
CA GLN A 70 22.69 -21.91 -18.27
C GLN A 70 23.36 -20.88 -17.36
N LEU A 71 22.65 -19.81 -16.99
CA LEU A 71 23.12 -18.74 -16.12
C LEU A 71 22.21 -18.54 -14.89
N GLN A 72 21.41 -19.55 -14.52
CA GLN A 72 20.40 -19.43 -13.46
C GLN A 72 20.97 -19.00 -12.10
N ASP A 73 22.19 -19.45 -11.76
CA ASP A 73 22.89 -19.04 -10.53
C ASP A 73 23.26 -17.54 -10.49
N TYR A 74 23.28 -16.88 -11.66
CA TYR A 74 23.60 -15.46 -11.84
C TYR A 74 22.36 -14.59 -12.05
N ASP A 75 21.16 -15.17 -12.21
CA ASP A 75 19.92 -14.45 -12.53
C ASP A 75 19.66 -13.29 -11.55
N SER A 76 19.77 -13.56 -10.24
CA SER A 76 19.61 -12.55 -9.18
C SER A 76 20.61 -11.39 -9.28
N ALA A 77 21.86 -11.67 -9.70
CA ALA A 77 22.87 -10.63 -9.91
C ALA A 77 22.58 -9.80 -11.18
N ILE A 78 22.11 -10.45 -12.25
CA ILE A 78 21.76 -9.80 -13.51
C ILE A 78 20.54 -8.90 -13.33
N ASP A 79 19.47 -9.41 -12.71
CA ASP A 79 18.25 -8.64 -12.42
C ASP A 79 18.58 -7.43 -11.50
N HIS A 80 19.36 -7.62 -10.42
CA HIS A 80 19.79 -6.52 -9.54
C HIS A 80 20.54 -5.40 -10.29
N TRP A 81 21.40 -5.75 -11.25
CA TRP A 81 22.11 -4.76 -12.05
C TRP A 81 21.24 -4.10 -13.12
N MET A 82 20.25 -4.82 -13.68
CA MET A 82 19.28 -4.26 -14.62
C MET A 82 18.23 -3.35 -13.95
N GLU A 83 17.85 -3.64 -12.69
CA GLU A 83 17.10 -2.71 -11.85
C GLU A 83 17.93 -1.48 -11.47
N TRP A 84 19.19 -1.68 -11.06
CA TRP A 84 20.09 -0.57 -10.72
C TRP A 84 20.32 0.37 -11.91
N GLU A 85 20.49 -0.18 -13.12
CA GLU A 85 20.60 0.61 -14.36
C GLU A 85 19.36 1.46 -14.64
N MET A 86 18.17 0.86 -14.48
CA MET A 86 16.88 1.53 -14.65
C MET A 86 16.65 2.63 -13.60
N MET A 87 17.07 2.40 -12.36
CA MET A 87 16.89 3.34 -11.25
C MET A 87 17.92 4.49 -11.21
N HIS A 88 19.12 4.29 -11.76
CA HIS A 88 20.24 5.21 -11.56
C HIS A 88 20.90 5.75 -12.85
N LEU A 89 20.90 5.01 -13.97
CA LEU A 89 21.51 5.48 -15.23
C LEU A 89 20.48 6.01 -16.23
N GLN A 90 19.33 5.35 -16.40
CA GLN A 90 18.29 5.85 -17.31
C GLN A 90 17.79 7.27 -16.99
N PRO A 91 17.60 7.69 -15.71
CA PRO A 91 17.19 9.06 -15.39
C PRO A 91 18.21 10.15 -15.76
N ALA A 92 19.48 9.80 -16.01
CA ALA A 92 20.52 10.72 -16.48
C ALA A 92 20.52 10.84 -18.02
N GLY A 93 20.35 9.72 -18.73
CA GLY A 93 20.55 9.64 -20.18
C GLY A 93 19.51 10.34 -21.08
N ASP A 94 18.32 10.65 -20.58
CA ASP A 94 17.21 11.21 -21.39
C ASP A 94 17.27 12.75 -21.58
N ASN A 95 18.33 13.45 -21.16
CA ASN A 95 18.48 14.91 -21.31
C ASN A 95 19.63 15.31 -22.26
N PHE A 96 19.31 15.61 -23.53
CA PHE A 96 20.26 16.11 -24.53
C PHE A 96 20.67 17.59 -24.29
N HIS A 97 21.42 17.86 -23.23
CA HIS A 97 22.08 19.15 -22.98
C HIS A 97 23.45 18.98 -22.32
N PRO A 98 24.44 19.86 -22.58
CA PRO A 98 25.73 19.83 -21.90
C PRO A 98 25.55 20.01 -20.39
N LEU A 99 25.96 19.01 -19.61
CA LEU A 99 25.68 18.91 -18.18
C LEU A 99 26.41 19.96 -17.35
N SER A 100 25.69 20.54 -16.39
CA SER A 100 26.26 21.36 -15.32
C SER A 100 27.17 20.55 -14.39
N SER A 101 28.12 21.23 -13.74
CA SER A 101 29.16 20.61 -12.90
C SER A 101 28.59 19.73 -11.78
N GLU A 102 27.55 20.18 -11.08
CA GLU A 102 26.90 19.41 -10.00
C GLU A 102 26.23 18.12 -10.50
N LYS A 103 25.57 18.15 -11.66
CA LYS A 103 24.98 16.94 -12.26
C LYS A 103 26.06 15.92 -12.62
N ARG A 104 27.15 16.39 -13.25
CA ARG A 104 28.31 15.54 -13.58
C ARG A 104 28.89 14.87 -12.33
N GLN A 105 29.03 15.56 -11.20
CA GLN A 105 29.48 14.95 -9.94
C GLN A 105 28.53 13.88 -9.41
N LYS A 106 27.21 14.09 -9.48
CA LYS A 106 26.20 13.10 -9.04
C LYS A 106 26.19 11.84 -9.90
N GLU A 107 26.40 11.99 -11.21
CA GLU A 107 26.49 10.88 -12.17
C GLU A 107 27.82 10.11 -12.01
N LEU A 108 28.95 10.80 -11.84
CA LEU A 108 30.23 10.15 -11.51
C LEU A 108 30.13 9.36 -10.19
N GLY A 109 29.54 9.93 -9.14
CA GLY A 109 29.31 9.24 -7.87
C GLY A 109 28.44 7.98 -7.97
N THR A 110 27.60 7.89 -9.02
CA THR A 110 26.82 6.69 -9.34
C THR A 110 27.69 5.60 -9.96
N ILE A 111 28.61 5.96 -10.86
CA ILE A 111 29.50 5.02 -11.56
C ILE A 111 30.50 4.34 -10.60
N SER A 112 30.84 4.95 -9.46
CA SER A 112 31.70 4.35 -8.42
C SER A 112 31.31 2.92 -8.01
N LYS A 113 30.01 2.61 -7.88
CA LYS A 113 29.53 1.26 -7.55
C LYS A 113 29.90 0.24 -8.63
N LEU A 114 29.83 0.64 -9.90
CA LEU A 114 30.16 -0.19 -11.05
C LEU A 114 31.66 -0.47 -11.13
N GLU A 115 32.49 0.55 -10.86
CA GLU A 115 33.95 0.42 -10.76
C GLU A 115 34.36 -0.59 -9.66
N GLU A 116 33.74 -0.56 -8.47
CA GLU A 116 34.05 -1.50 -7.38
C GLU A 116 33.74 -2.96 -7.72
N THR A 117 32.79 -3.21 -8.61
CA THR A 117 32.45 -4.55 -9.10
C THR A 117 33.37 -4.98 -10.24
N LEU A 118 33.65 -4.12 -11.22
CA LEU A 118 34.54 -4.41 -12.34
C LEU A 118 36.03 -4.47 -11.94
N LYS A 119 36.38 -4.05 -10.73
CA LYS A 119 37.67 -4.37 -10.07
C LYS A 119 37.83 -5.85 -9.71
N LYS A 120 36.74 -6.61 -9.65
CA LYS A 120 36.71 -8.01 -9.18
C LYS A 120 36.33 -9.01 -10.29
N CYS A 121 35.61 -8.56 -11.32
CA CYS A 121 35.02 -9.42 -12.34
C CYS A 121 35.18 -8.82 -13.75
N ASN A 122 35.30 -9.66 -14.78
CA ASN A 122 35.41 -9.21 -16.17
C ASN A 122 34.08 -8.74 -16.79
N PHE A 123 32.95 -9.19 -16.23
CA PHE A 123 31.59 -8.84 -16.60
C PHE A 123 30.77 -8.55 -15.34
N ILE A 124 29.73 -7.72 -15.48
CA ILE A 124 29.05 -7.08 -14.34
C ILE A 124 28.42 -8.09 -13.36
N ALA A 125 27.90 -9.21 -13.88
CA ALA A 125 27.26 -10.24 -13.07
C ALA A 125 28.23 -11.25 -12.40
N GLY A 126 29.55 -11.08 -12.57
CA GLY A 126 30.55 -12.05 -12.09
C GLY A 126 30.77 -13.26 -13.00
N THR A 127 30.19 -13.23 -14.20
CA THR A 127 30.30 -14.26 -15.24
C THR A 127 31.61 -14.19 -16.03
N ASN A 128 31.89 -15.25 -16.80
CA ASN A 128 32.96 -15.29 -17.81
C ASN A 128 32.51 -14.79 -19.20
N ASP A 129 31.21 -14.54 -19.39
CA ASP A 129 30.59 -14.12 -20.64
C ASP A 129 29.67 -12.88 -20.44
N VAL A 130 29.39 -12.18 -21.54
CA VAL A 130 28.53 -10.98 -21.59
C VAL A 130 27.10 -11.32 -21.16
N THR A 131 26.55 -10.58 -20.19
CA THR A 131 25.17 -10.75 -19.71
C THR A 131 24.20 -9.68 -20.21
N ALA A 132 22.91 -9.88 -19.93
CA ALA A 132 21.88 -8.86 -20.12
C ALA A 132 22.15 -7.58 -19.30
N ALA A 133 22.79 -7.68 -18.13
CA ALA A 133 23.19 -6.52 -17.33
C ALA A 133 24.32 -5.73 -18.02
N ASP A 134 25.33 -6.43 -18.56
CA ASP A 134 26.39 -5.80 -19.35
C ASP A 134 25.81 -5.04 -20.55
N ILE A 135 24.88 -5.66 -21.30
CA ILE A 135 24.19 -5.03 -22.42
C ILE A 135 23.41 -3.79 -21.99
N CYS A 136 22.63 -3.85 -20.91
CA CYS A 136 21.82 -2.73 -20.46
C CYS A 136 22.66 -1.55 -19.98
N ILE A 137 23.67 -1.80 -19.14
CA ILE A 137 24.52 -0.76 -18.55
C ILE A 137 25.45 -0.14 -19.62
N TRP A 138 26.04 -0.96 -20.49
CA TRP A 138 26.91 -0.46 -21.56
C TRP A 138 26.14 0.43 -22.55
N SER A 139 24.92 0.03 -22.92
CA SER A 139 24.05 0.82 -23.82
C SER A 139 23.73 2.20 -23.26
N SER A 140 23.48 2.31 -21.96
CA SER A 140 23.16 3.59 -21.34
C SER A 140 24.40 4.46 -21.18
N ILE A 141 25.53 3.91 -20.74
CA ILE A 141 26.82 4.63 -20.66
C ILE A 141 27.25 5.15 -22.04
N HIS A 142 27.05 4.38 -23.11
CA HIS A 142 27.34 4.81 -24.49
C HIS A 142 26.57 6.07 -24.92
N PHE A 143 25.38 6.33 -24.35
CA PHE A 143 24.57 7.51 -24.66
C PHE A 143 24.75 8.69 -23.69
N MET A 144 25.41 8.52 -22.54
CA MET A 144 25.54 9.57 -21.51
C MET A 144 26.47 10.75 -21.87
N GLN A 145 27.13 10.73 -23.03
CA GLN A 145 28.07 11.78 -23.52
C GLN A 145 29.13 12.23 -22.50
N ILE A 146 29.53 11.35 -21.58
CA ILE A 146 30.75 11.53 -20.78
C ILE A 146 31.92 11.49 -21.77
N ASP A 147 32.70 12.58 -21.86
CA ASP A 147 33.93 12.60 -22.67
C ASP A 147 34.77 11.40 -22.25
N GLN A 148 35.30 10.65 -23.21
CA GLN A 148 36.16 9.52 -22.92
C GLN A 148 37.26 9.94 -21.93
N LYS A 149 37.85 11.13 -22.04
CA LYS A 149 38.87 11.61 -21.09
C LYS A 149 38.44 11.64 -19.62
N ASP A 150 37.19 11.98 -19.31
CA ASP A 150 36.66 12.00 -17.93
C ASP A 150 36.45 10.57 -17.39
N LEU A 151 35.95 9.65 -18.23
CA LEU A 151 35.78 8.25 -17.86
C LEU A 151 37.14 7.52 -17.73
N LEU A 152 38.05 7.78 -18.69
CA LEU A 152 39.41 7.25 -18.80
C LEU A 152 40.29 7.57 -17.57
N THR A 153 40.07 8.73 -16.93
CA THR A 153 40.87 9.21 -15.80
C THR A 153 40.25 8.87 -14.44
N THR A 154 38.94 8.68 -14.36
CA THR A 154 38.23 8.48 -13.09
C THR A 154 37.98 7.00 -12.76
N PHE A 155 37.67 6.15 -13.76
CA PHE A 155 37.20 4.78 -13.55
C PHE A 155 37.91 3.75 -14.45
N PRO A 156 39.13 3.31 -14.10
CA PRO A 156 39.94 2.41 -14.94
C PRO A 156 39.33 1.03 -15.21
N SER A 157 38.59 0.44 -14.26
CA SER A 157 37.93 -0.86 -14.48
C SER A 157 36.67 -0.72 -15.34
N VAL A 158 35.87 0.35 -15.16
CA VAL A 158 34.77 0.68 -16.06
C VAL A 158 35.27 0.90 -17.49
N LYS A 159 36.38 1.64 -17.66
CA LYS A 159 37.04 1.79 -18.96
C LYS A 159 37.36 0.42 -19.59
N ALA A 160 38.12 -0.42 -18.89
CA ALA A 160 38.64 -1.67 -19.45
C ALA A 160 37.52 -2.64 -19.86
N TRP A 161 36.43 -2.68 -19.09
CA TRP A 161 35.20 -3.40 -19.44
C TRP A 161 34.48 -2.79 -20.64
N TYR A 162 34.35 -1.45 -20.70
CA TYR A 162 33.68 -0.75 -21.80
C TYR A 162 34.40 -0.95 -23.14
N GLU A 163 35.73 -0.83 -23.17
CA GLU A 163 36.57 -1.08 -24.35
C GLU A 163 36.57 -2.56 -24.76
N ARG A 164 36.59 -3.48 -23.78
CA ARG A 164 36.45 -4.93 -24.03
C ARG A 164 35.14 -5.24 -24.74
N LEU A 165 34.01 -4.70 -24.27
CA LEU A 165 32.72 -4.89 -24.93
C LEU A 165 32.69 -4.25 -26.32
N LEU A 166 33.22 -3.03 -26.49
CA LEU A 166 33.29 -2.35 -27.79
C LEU A 166 34.20 -3.07 -28.81
N SER A 167 35.17 -3.87 -28.35
CA SER A 167 35.99 -4.72 -29.23
C SER A 167 35.23 -5.93 -29.81
N LEU A 168 34.07 -6.29 -29.24
CA LEU A 168 33.27 -7.41 -29.73
C LEU A 168 32.51 -7.01 -30.99
N LYS A 169 32.62 -7.84 -32.05
CA LYS A 169 31.91 -7.65 -33.33
C LYS A 169 30.40 -7.40 -33.16
N ALA A 170 29.76 -8.08 -32.20
CA ALA A 170 28.35 -7.90 -31.87
C ALA A 170 28.00 -6.47 -31.40
N PHE A 171 28.92 -5.79 -30.71
CA PHE A 171 28.75 -4.41 -30.24
C PHE A 171 29.01 -3.41 -31.35
N GLN A 172 30.05 -3.63 -32.16
CA GLN A 172 30.37 -2.79 -33.33
C GLN A 172 29.20 -2.75 -34.32
N GLU A 173 28.71 -3.92 -34.75
CA GLU A 173 27.55 -4.03 -35.65
C GLU A 173 26.26 -3.43 -35.08
N ALA A 174 26.08 -3.46 -33.76
CA ALA A 174 24.90 -2.88 -33.10
C ALA A 174 24.99 -1.34 -33.00
N VAL A 175 26.18 -0.79 -32.72
CA VAL A 175 26.43 0.66 -32.73
C VAL A 175 26.28 1.23 -34.14
N GLU A 176 26.84 0.57 -35.16
CA GLU A 176 26.67 0.94 -36.57
C GLU A 176 25.19 0.89 -36.99
N LYS A 177 24.50 -0.23 -36.75
CA LYS A 177 23.08 -0.39 -37.10
C LYS A 177 22.18 0.60 -36.34
N SER A 178 22.50 0.93 -35.08
CA SER A 178 21.79 1.95 -34.31
C SER A 178 22.01 3.35 -34.91
N SER A 179 23.27 3.72 -35.17
CA SER A 179 23.64 5.04 -35.69
C SER A 179 23.07 5.31 -37.09
N ALA A 180 22.95 4.26 -37.93
CA ALA A 180 22.32 4.35 -39.24
C ALA A 180 20.81 4.73 -39.17
N LEU A 181 20.09 4.39 -38.09
CA LEU A 181 18.69 4.77 -37.91
C LEU A 181 18.52 6.29 -37.74
N ASN A 182 19.54 6.98 -37.23
CA ASN A 182 19.55 8.45 -37.11
C ASN A 182 19.55 9.13 -38.48
N VAL A 183 20.24 8.54 -39.47
CA VAL A 183 20.33 9.06 -40.85
C VAL A 183 19.01 8.82 -41.62
N ALA A 184 18.30 7.72 -41.32
CA ALA A 184 17.03 7.40 -41.98
C ALA A 184 15.85 8.29 -41.53
N GLY A 185 15.99 9.07 -40.46
CA GLY A 185 14.93 9.93 -39.91
C GLY A 185 14.81 11.34 -40.53
N THR A 186 15.78 11.78 -41.33
CA THR A 186 15.92 13.19 -41.77
C THR A 186 15.48 13.42 -43.22
N GLY A 187 14.17 13.32 -43.47
CA GLY A 187 13.58 13.78 -44.72
C GLY A 187 13.33 15.30 -44.73
N THR A 188 14.21 16.06 -45.39
CA THR A 188 14.21 17.54 -45.56
C THR A 188 14.32 18.35 -44.25
N GLU A 189 15.20 19.34 -44.08
CA GLU A 189 16.05 20.09 -45.05
C GLU A 189 17.56 20.03 -44.70
N THR A 190 18.39 20.88 -45.33
CA THR A 190 19.87 20.93 -45.25
C THR A 190 20.44 21.19 -43.83
N VAL A 191 21.67 20.81 -43.44
CA VAL A 191 22.98 20.97 -44.13
C VAL A 191 24.03 19.90 -43.72
N GLY A 192 24.72 19.30 -44.71
CA GLY A 192 26.20 19.20 -44.71
C GLY A 192 26.97 17.94 -44.26
N LYS A 193 27.36 17.10 -45.24
CA LYS A 193 28.61 16.26 -45.31
C LYS A 193 28.74 15.03 -44.35
N ALA A 194 29.31 13.89 -44.74
CA ALA A 194 29.70 13.35 -46.06
C ALA A 194 30.12 11.85 -46.03
N LYS A 195 29.86 11.09 -47.13
CA LYS A 195 30.56 9.85 -47.61
C LYS A 195 30.46 8.55 -46.76
N THR A 196 30.42 7.31 -47.28
CA THR A 196 30.33 6.76 -48.68
C THR A 196 29.88 5.28 -48.70
N GLN A 197 29.22 4.85 -49.79
CA GLN A 197 29.21 3.48 -50.41
C GLN A 197 28.59 2.29 -49.61
N ASN A 198 27.54 1.60 -50.13
CA ASN A 198 27.52 0.46 -51.10
C ASN A 198 28.03 -0.87 -50.49
N THR A 199 27.42 -2.07 -50.69
CA THR A 199 26.47 -2.57 -51.73
C THR A 199 25.34 -3.50 -51.20
N ARG A 200 24.36 -3.81 -52.06
CA ARG A 200 23.30 -4.85 -51.91
C ARG A 200 23.83 -6.31 -51.86
N ALA A 201 23.04 -7.19 -51.23
CA ALA A 201 22.80 -8.57 -51.68
C ALA A 201 21.38 -9.03 -51.24
N GLU A 202 20.76 -9.97 -51.96
CA GLU A 202 19.38 -10.47 -51.71
C GLU A 202 19.38 -11.99 -51.43
N VAL A 203 18.49 -12.49 -50.58
CA VAL A 203 18.24 -13.94 -50.38
C VAL A 203 16.74 -14.23 -50.29
N LYS A 204 16.32 -15.43 -50.76
CA LYS A 204 14.90 -15.84 -50.94
C LYS A 204 14.34 -16.66 -49.76
N LYS A 205 13.00 -16.75 -49.72
CA LYS A 205 12.20 -17.54 -48.77
C LYS A 205 12.27 -19.06 -49.03
N GLN A 206 12.16 -19.87 -47.97
CA GLN A 206 11.31 -21.09 -47.86
C GLN A 206 11.17 -21.42 -46.34
N ALA A 207 9.96 -21.62 -45.79
CA ALA A 207 9.09 -22.82 -45.86
C ALA A 207 9.60 -23.96 -44.93
N THR A 208 9.25 -23.95 -43.64
CA THR A 208 8.08 -24.65 -43.02
C THR A 208 8.16 -26.17 -42.94
N SER A 209 8.23 -26.71 -41.71
CA SER A 209 7.64 -28.00 -41.32
C SER A 209 7.32 -27.99 -39.81
N SER A 210 6.54 -28.98 -39.35
CA SER A 210 5.92 -29.01 -38.02
C SER A 210 6.03 -30.39 -37.36
N VAL A 211 6.27 -30.44 -36.04
CA VAL A 211 6.03 -31.64 -35.20
C VAL A 211 5.43 -31.20 -33.86
N SER A 212 4.57 -32.05 -33.29
CA SER A 212 3.82 -31.88 -32.05
C SER A 212 4.64 -32.18 -30.78
N SER A 213 4.18 -31.66 -29.63
CA SER A 213 4.69 -32.00 -28.29
C SER A 213 3.58 -32.57 -27.41
N GLU A 214 3.79 -33.77 -26.84
CA GLU A 214 2.90 -34.36 -25.84
C GLU A 214 3.12 -33.75 -24.43
N ARG A 215 2.21 -34.01 -23.49
CA ARG A 215 2.26 -33.50 -22.11
C ARG A 215 2.62 -34.60 -21.10
N VAL A 216 3.45 -34.26 -20.13
CA VAL A 216 3.54 -34.91 -18.81
C VAL A 216 3.58 -33.78 -17.75
N PRO A 217 2.89 -33.89 -16.59
CA PRO A 217 2.53 -32.71 -15.78
C PRO A 217 3.52 -32.37 -14.65
N ASN A 218 3.55 -31.09 -14.25
CA ASN A 218 4.15 -30.65 -12.99
C ASN A 218 3.11 -30.68 -11.86
N THR A 219 3.39 -31.43 -10.80
CA THR A 219 2.72 -31.30 -9.50
C THR A 219 3.49 -30.32 -8.64
N VAL A 220 2.86 -29.21 -8.24
CA VAL A 220 3.30 -28.35 -7.13
C VAL A 220 2.16 -28.33 -6.13
N GLU A 221 2.44 -28.72 -4.89
CA GLU A 221 1.42 -28.76 -3.84
C GLU A 221 0.91 -27.34 -3.55
N ASN A 222 -0.39 -27.16 -3.74
CA ASN A 222 -1.05 -25.87 -3.67
C ASN A 222 -1.99 -25.88 -2.47
N ASP A 223 -1.47 -25.54 -1.29
CA ASP A 223 -2.16 -25.70 0.01
C ASP A 223 -3.24 -24.63 0.26
N SER A 224 -4.04 -24.37 -0.77
CA SER A 224 -5.38 -23.79 -0.70
C SER A 224 -6.35 -24.93 -1.00
N PRO A 225 -7.39 -25.18 -0.18
CA PRO A 225 -8.34 -26.24 -0.49
C PRO A 225 -8.95 -25.98 -1.88
N GLU A 226 -8.83 -26.96 -2.78
CA GLU A 226 -9.41 -26.84 -4.11
C GLU A 226 -10.89 -26.46 -4.01
N PRO A 227 -11.41 -25.60 -4.92
CA PRO A 227 -12.77 -25.11 -4.83
C PRO A 227 -13.77 -26.24 -5.08
N ARG A 228 -14.07 -27.00 -4.02
CA ARG A 228 -15.03 -28.11 -3.98
C ARG A 228 -16.29 -27.70 -4.73
N SER A 229 -16.67 -28.49 -5.74
CA SER A 229 -17.92 -28.30 -6.46
C SER A 229 -19.10 -28.27 -5.48
N ALA A 230 -20.06 -27.39 -5.72
CA ALA A 230 -21.31 -27.37 -4.96
C ALA A 230 -21.99 -28.75 -5.06
N THR A 231 -22.60 -29.23 -3.99
CA THR A 231 -23.36 -30.50 -4.06
C THR A 231 -24.67 -30.31 -4.82
N GLU A 232 -25.26 -31.40 -5.30
CA GLU A 232 -26.55 -31.36 -6.00
C GLU A 232 -27.68 -30.77 -5.13
N ASP A 233 -27.61 -30.97 -3.81
CA ASP A 233 -28.50 -30.31 -2.84
C ASP A 233 -28.27 -28.79 -2.76
N GLU A 234 -27.01 -28.35 -2.78
CA GLU A 234 -26.68 -26.92 -2.77
C GLU A 234 -27.07 -26.24 -4.08
N ILE A 235 -26.90 -26.92 -5.21
CA ILE A 235 -27.33 -26.49 -6.55
C ILE A 235 -28.86 -26.38 -6.57
N THR A 236 -29.57 -27.43 -6.16
CA THR A 236 -31.04 -27.46 -6.15
C THR A 236 -31.62 -26.39 -5.24
N SER A 237 -31.04 -26.21 -4.04
CA SER A 237 -31.42 -25.13 -3.12
C SER A 237 -31.12 -23.75 -3.71
N ALA A 238 -30.01 -23.56 -4.41
CA ALA A 238 -29.68 -22.30 -5.09
C ALA A 238 -30.72 -21.95 -6.18
N VAL A 239 -31.07 -22.92 -7.03
CA VAL A 239 -32.05 -22.74 -8.12
C VAL A 239 -33.45 -22.47 -7.58
N GLN A 240 -33.87 -23.18 -6.52
CA GLN A 240 -35.16 -22.90 -5.86
C GLN A 240 -35.23 -21.48 -5.30
N ASN A 241 -34.17 -21.03 -4.59
CA ASN A 241 -34.11 -19.66 -4.07
C ASN A 241 -34.06 -18.60 -5.19
N TRP A 242 -33.36 -18.87 -6.29
CA TRP A 242 -33.32 -17.99 -7.46
C TRP A 242 -34.71 -17.82 -8.08
N LYS A 243 -35.47 -18.91 -8.25
CA LYS A 243 -36.84 -18.89 -8.81
C LYS A 243 -37.85 -18.12 -7.95
N LEU A 244 -37.63 -18.03 -6.64
CA LEU A 244 -38.46 -17.22 -5.73
C LEU A 244 -38.18 -15.71 -5.86
N GLY A 245 -37.04 -15.33 -6.45
CA GLY A 245 -36.69 -13.96 -6.80
C GLY A 245 -36.83 -12.98 -5.63
N GLN A 246 -37.54 -11.88 -5.85
CA GLN A 246 -37.74 -10.84 -4.84
C GLN A 246 -38.83 -11.17 -3.79
N GLN A 247 -39.60 -12.26 -3.96
CA GLN A 247 -40.75 -12.56 -3.08
C GLN A 247 -40.35 -12.75 -1.61
N ASN A 248 -39.15 -13.29 -1.38
CA ASN A 248 -38.58 -13.51 -0.04
C ASN A 248 -37.51 -12.46 0.34
N SER A 249 -37.37 -11.37 -0.42
CA SER A 249 -36.39 -10.31 -0.09
C SER A 249 -36.87 -9.50 1.11
N PRO A 250 -36.04 -9.31 2.17
CA PRO A 250 -36.42 -8.47 3.30
C PRO A 250 -36.54 -7.00 2.85
N SER A 251 -37.52 -6.28 3.40
CA SER A 251 -37.71 -4.86 3.11
C SER A 251 -36.43 -4.05 3.41
N PRO A 252 -35.96 -3.18 2.49
CA PRO A 252 -34.74 -2.40 2.71
C PRO A 252 -34.78 -1.60 4.01
N ARG A 253 -33.79 -1.81 4.89
CA ARG A 253 -33.70 -1.14 6.19
C ARG A 253 -33.37 0.35 6.00
N ILE A 254 -34.36 1.21 6.21
CA ILE A 254 -34.15 2.66 6.31
C ILE A 254 -33.36 2.93 7.60
N LEU A 255 -32.13 3.42 7.47
CA LEU A 255 -31.35 3.91 8.60
C LEU A 255 -31.95 5.22 9.12
N LYS A 256 -32.06 5.33 10.45
CA LYS A 256 -32.46 6.56 11.15
C LYS A 256 -31.25 7.07 11.94
N HIS A 257 -31.00 8.37 11.85
CA HIS A 257 -29.94 9.03 12.61
C HIS A 257 -30.55 9.79 13.81
N PRO A 258 -29.93 9.78 15.00
CA PRO A 258 -28.73 9.01 15.34
C PRO A 258 -29.01 7.49 15.37
N VAL A 259 -28.06 6.70 14.89
CA VAL A 259 -28.14 5.23 14.93
C VAL A 259 -27.89 4.77 16.36
N LEU A 260 -28.87 4.11 16.98
CA LEU A 260 -28.84 3.60 18.36
C LEU A 260 -29.05 2.08 18.37
N PRO A 261 -28.55 1.33 19.37
CA PRO A 261 -28.75 -0.11 19.47
C PRO A 261 -30.22 -0.50 19.53
N VAL A 262 -30.56 -1.64 18.91
CA VAL A 262 -31.91 -2.20 18.88
C VAL A 262 -31.85 -3.64 19.37
N GLU A 263 -32.66 -3.93 20.40
CA GLU A 263 -32.87 -5.24 21.01
C GLU A 263 -33.31 -6.28 19.97
N GLY A 264 -32.89 -7.53 20.14
CA GLY A 264 -33.18 -8.61 19.18
C GLY A 264 -32.51 -8.47 17.80
N THR A 265 -31.69 -7.45 17.56
CA THR A 265 -30.93 -7.27 16.31
C THR A 265 -29.42 -7.30 16.54
N LYS A 266 -28.65 -7.73 15.53
CA LYS A 266 -27.17 -7.67 15.57
C LYS A 266 -26.73 -6.21 15.47
N ASN A 267 -26.30 -5.63 16.59
CA ASN A 267 -25.72 -4.29 16.66
C ASN A 267 -24.21 -4.38 16.44
N VAL A 268 -23.69 -3.60 15.50
CA VAL A 268 -22.28 -3.58 15.12
C VAL A 268 -21.77 -2.15 15.27
N PHE A 269 -20.89 -1.95 16.24
CA PHE A 269 -20.20 -0.69 16.47
C PHE A 269 -18.81 -0.77 15.87
N ILE A 270 -18.44 0.22 15.06
CA ILE A 270 -17.19 0.25 14.31
C ILE A 270 -16.47 1.56 14.62
N THR A 271 -15.21 1.46 15.03
CA THR A 271 -14.29 2.60 15.08
C THR A 271 -13.13 2.39 14.10
N SER A 272 -12.77 3.46 13.40
CA SER A 272 -11.44 3.58 12.81
C SER A 272 -10.57 4.38 13.78
N ALA A 273 -9.33 3.93 13.96
CA ALA A 273 -8.31 4.64 14.72
C ALA A 273 -8.25 6.11 14.31
N LEU A 274 -8.19 6.99 15.32
CA LEU A 274 -8.16 8.44 15.12
C LEU A 274 -6.84 8.83 14.43
N PRO A 275 -6.84 9.37 13.20
CA PRO A 275 -5.65 9.98 12.63
C PRO A 275 -5.15 11.15 13.49
N TYR A 276 -3.83 11.21 13.69
CA TYR A 276 -3.19 12.34 14.37
C TYR A 276 -3.14 13.55 13.45
N VAL A 277 -3.77 14.65 13.88
CA VAL A 277 -4.24 15.74 13.02
C VAL A 277 -3.13 16.47 12.25
N ASN A 278 -1.92 16.59 12.80
CA ASN A 278 -0.91 17.49 12.25
C ASN A 278 -0.18 16.96 10.99
N ASN A 279 -0.63 15.83 10.40
CA ASN A 279 -0.07 15.25 9.18
C ASN A 279 -1.18 14.89 8.17
N VAL A 280 -0.97 15.21 6.89
CA VAL A 280 -1.84 14.70 5.82
C VAL A 280 -1.80 13.16 5.81
N PRO A 281 -2.95 12.46 5.79
CA PRO A 281 -2.96 11.01 5.85
C PRO A 281 -2.46 10.40 4.54
N HIS A 282 -1.49 9.49 4.61
CA HIS A 282 -0.99 8.73 3.46
C HIS A 282 -1.81 7.47 3.19
N LEU A 283 -1.70 6.88 1.99
CA LEU A 283 -2.49 5.69 1.60
C LEU A 283 -2.40 4.55 2.62
N GLY A 284 -1.23 4.35 3.23
CA GLY A 284 -1.03 3.40 4.34
C GLY A 284 -1.91 3.64 5.57
N ASN A 285 -2.18 4.89 5.97
CA ASN A 285 -3.12 5.19 7.06
C ASN A 285 -4.56 4.90 6.60
N ILE A 286 -4.87 5.22 5.34
CA ILE A 286 -6.19 5.05 4.73
C ILE A 286 -6.56 3.56 4.69
N ILE A 287 -5.72 2.70 4.12
CA ILE A 287 -6.00 1.24 4.07
C ILE A 287 -5.93 0.58 5.45
N GLY A 288 -4.97 0.97 6.30
CA GLY A 288 -4.80 0.38 7.63
C GLY A 288 -5.95 0.65 8.60
N CYS A 289 -6.68 1.77 8.41
CA CYS A 289 -7.74 2.21 9.30
C CYS A 289 -9.06 2.45 8.55
N VAL A 290 -9.28 3.66 8.01
CA VAL A 290 -10.61 4.13 7.57
C VAL A 290 -11.22 3.35 6.41
N LEU A 291 -10.43 2.92 5.42
CA LEU A 291 -10.95 2.18 4.27
C LEU A 291 -11.27 0.72 4.60
N SER A 292 -10.49 0.09 5.48
CA SER A 292 -10.83 -1.24 6.00
C SER A 292 -12.14 -1.22 6.79
N ALA A 293 -12.32 -0.19 7.63
CA ALA A 293 -13.53 0.00 8.42
C ALA A 293 -14.76 0.32 7.56
N ASP A 294 -14.64 1.21 6.56
CA ASP A 294 -15.72 1.56 5.64
C ASP A 294 -16.25 0.36 4.85
N VAL A 295 -15.37 -0.51 4.36
CA VAL A 295 -15.76 -1.73 3.64
C VAL A 295 -16.56 -2.67 4.52
N PHE A 296 -16.13 -2.86 5.77
CA PHE A 296 -16.88 -3.68 6.73
C PHE A 296 -18.19 -3.02 7.16
N ALA A 297 -18.21 -1.70 7.39
CA ALA A 297 -19.44 -0.95 7.71
C ALA A 297 -20.48 -1.05 6.59
N ARG A 298 -20.07 -0.91 5.33
CA ARG A 298 -20.94 -1.10 4.16
C ARG A 298 -21.46 -2.53 4.06
N PHE A 299 -20.62 -3.53 4.30
CA PHE A 299 -21.04 -4.93 4.38
C PHE A 299 -22.08 -5.16 5.48
N CYS A 300 -21.85 -4.69 6.71
CA CYS A 300 -22.78 -4.85 7.82
C CYS A 300 -24.13 -4.17 7.55
N ARG A 301 -24.13 -2.97 6.96
CA ARG A 301 -25.36 -2.28 6.52
C ARG A 301 -26.10 -3.08 5.43
N LEU A 302 -25.40 -3.65 4.46
CA LEU A 302 -26.00 -4.54 3.43
C LEU A 302 -26.56 -5.85 4.01
N ARG A 303 -26.02 -6.35 5.13
CA ARG A 303 -26.57 -7.47 5.89
C ARG A 303 -27.74 -7.08 6.80
N GLY A 304 -28.20 -5.84 6.74
CA GLY A 304 -29.28 -5.30 7.58
C GLY A 304 -28.90 -5.08 9.04
N TYR A 305 -27.63 -5.27 9.41
CA TYR A 305 -27.15 -5.12 10.78
C TYR A 305 -27.24 -3.67 11.22
N ASN A 306 -27.57 -3.46 12.49
CA ASN A 306 -27.67 -2.13 13.05
C ASN A 306 -26.26 -1.58 13.25
N THR A 307 -25.78 -0.81 12.27
CA THR A 307 -24.35 -0.51 12.10
C THR A 307 -24.10 0.96 12.36
N LEU A 308 -23.20 1.24 13.30
CA LEU A 308 -22.67 2.58 13.57
C LEU A 308 -21.17 2.59 13.32
N TYR A 309 -20.69 3.47 12.44
CA TYR A 309 -19.28 3.66 12.12
C TYR A 309 -18.82 5.10 12.40
N ILE A 310 -17.89 5.28 13.34
CA ILE A 310 -17.33 6.58 13.69
C ILE A 310 -15.80 6.63 13.61
N SER A 311 -15.27 7.84 13.48
CA SER A 311 -13.87 8.17 13.73
C SER A 311 -13.75 9.69 13.99
N GLY A 312 -12.56 10.23 13.96
CA GLY A 312 -12.29 11.66 14.17
C GLY A 312 -10.80 11.94 14.26
N THR A 313 -10.43 13.21 14.36
CA THR A 313 -9.02 13.60 14.53
C THR A 313 -8.58 13.54 16.00
N ASP A 314 -7.38 13.01 16.21
CA ASP A 314 -6.65 13.13 17.48
C ASP A 314 -5.72 14.35 17.41
N GLU A 315 -5.89 15.28 18.35
CA GLU A 315 -5.48 16.67 18.18
C GLU A 315 -4.50 17.18 19.24
N TYR A 316 -4.34 16.46 20.36
CA TYR A 316 -3.59 16.94 21.52
C TYR A 316 -2.10 16.56 21.53
N GLY A 317 -1.35 17.12 22.48
CA GLY A 317 0.03 16.72 22.76
C GLY A 317 1.10 17.47 21.96
N THR A 318 2.35 17.08 22.22
CA THR A 318 3.54 17.88 21.88
C THR A 318 3.73 18.12 20.40
N ALA A 319 3.36 17.17 19.52
CA ALA A 319 3.61 17.32 18.09
C ALA A 319 2.68 18.37 17.45
N THR A 320 1.44 18.54 17.94
CA THR A 320 0.60 19.70 17.59
C THR A 320 1.23 21.01 18.05
N GLU A 321 1.69 21.11 19.31
CA GLU A 321 2.40 22.32 19.79
C GLU A 321 3.67 22.64 18.97
N THR A 322 4.43 21.60 18.60
CA THR A 322 5.63 21.73 17.74
C THR A 322 5.24 22.32 16.38
N LYS A 323 4.27 21.71 15.69
CA LYS A 323 3.90 22.09 14.32
C LYS A 323 3.21 23.47 14.27
N ALA A 324 2.43 23.80 15.30
CA ALA A 324 1.86 25.13 15.49
C ALA A 324 2.95 26.20 15.64
N LEU A 325 3.95 25.95 16.49
CA LEU A 325 5.10 26.85 16.69
C LEU A 325 5.97 27.00 15.44
N GLU A 326 6.19 25.92 14.68
CA GLU A 326 6.92 25.93 13.40
C GLU A 326 6.22 26.75 12.32
N GLU A 327 4.89 26.81 12.33
CA GLU A 327 4.08 27.60 11.37
C GLU A 327 3.64 28.97 11.90
N GLY A 328 3.97 29.32 13.15
CA GLY A 328 3.61 30.61 13.76
C GLY A 328 2.13 30.77 14.10
N VAL A 329 1.39 29.68 14.27
CA VAL A 329 -0.06 29.64 14.57
C VAL A 329 -0.34 29.05 15.95
N THR A 330 -1.59 29.14 16.44
CA THR A 330 -2.01 28.43 17.65
C THR A 330 -2.28 26.93 17.39
N PRO A 331 -2.21 26.07 18.44
CA PRO A 331 -2.62 24.68 18.33
C PRO A 331 -4.06 24.45 17.86
N GLN A 332 -5.01 25.36 18.17
CA GLN A 332 -6.39 25.25 17.71
C GLN A 332 -6.49 25.48 16.19
N GLU A 333 -5.88 26.54 15.67
CA GLU A 333 -5.92 26.89 14.24
C GLU A 333 -5.32 25.80 13.34
N ILE A 334 -4.21 25.18 13.77
CA ILE A 334 -3.63 24.06 13.02
C ILE A 334 -4.54 22.83 13.06
N CYS A 335 -5.16 22.51 14.20
CA CYS A 335 -6.11 21.42 14.31
C CYS A 335 -7.36 21.65 13.44
N ASP A 336 -7.91 22.86 13.43
CA ASP A 336 -9.08 23.22 12.63
C ASP A 336 -8.81 23.06 11.13
N ARG A 337 -7.69 23.63 10.65
CA ARG A 337 -7.27 23.54 9.25
C ARG A 337 -7.05 22.10 8.81
N TYR A 338 -6.37 21.28 9.63
CA TYR A 338 -6.10 19.89 9.27
C TYR A 338 -7.30 18.96 9.46
N HIS A 339 -8.19 19.20 10.43
CA HIS A 339 -9.43 18.42 10.56
C HIS A 339 -10.26 18.49 9.27
N GLU A 340 -10.40 19.68 8.69
CA GLU A 340 -11.07 19.87 7.41
C GLU A 340 -10.34 19.13 6.27
N ILE A 341 -9.00 19.17 6.21
CA ILE A 341 -8.21 18.38 5.23
C ILE A 341 -8.47 16.87 5.38
N HIS A 342 -8.51 16.35 6.61
CA HIS A 342 -8.86 14.94 6.86
C HIS A 342 -10.29 14.63 6.40
N ALA A 343 -11.27 15.47 6.76
CA ALA A 343 -12.66 15.31 6.37
C ALA A 343 -12.83 15.33 4.83
N GLN A 344 -12.17 16.24 4.13
CA GLN A 344 -12.17 16.33 2.67
C GLN A 344 -11.56 15.09 2.02
N VAL A 345 -10.38 14.65 2.47
CA VAL A 345 -9.74 13.41 1.94
C VAL A 345 -10.64 12.19 2.17
N TYR A 346 -11.23 12.03 3.35
CA TYR A 346 -12.10 10.87 3.63
C TYR A 346 -13.44 10.93 2.88
N LYS A 347 -13.97 12.14 2.64
CA LYS A 347 -15.12 12.36 1.75
C LYS A 347 -14.79 11.98 0.31
N TRP A 348 -13.63 12.35 -0.21
CA TRP A 348 -13.17 11.99 -1.56
C TRP A 348 -12.92 10.47 -1.70
N PHE A 349 -12.33 9.83 -0.69
CA PHE A 349 -12.20 8.37 -0.60
C PHE A 349 -13.54 7.65 -0.33
N ASN A 350 -14.67 8.36 -0.32
CA ASN A 350 -16.02 7.82 -0.12
C ASN A 350 -16.10 6.99 1.18
N ILE A 351 -15.56 7.51 2.28
CA ILE A 351 -15.61 6.89 3.61
C ILE A 351 -16.94 7.26 4.28
N SER A 352 -17.80 6.26 4.50
CA SER A 352 -19.18 6.44 4.97
C SER A 352 -19.30 6.38 6.49
N PHE A 353 -18.63 7.30 7.18
CA PHE A 353 -18.86 7.54 8.61
C PHE A 353 -20.32 7.95 8.87
N ASP A 354 -20.91 7.46 9.95
CA ASP A 354 -22.13 8.02 10.53
C ASP A 354 -21.83 9.31 11.31
N HIS A 355 -20.60 9.43 11.86
CA HIS A 355 -20.07 10.68 12.42
C HIS A 355 -18.53 10.71 12.36
N PHE A 356 -17.96 11.86 11.98
CA PHE A 356 -16.53 12.15 12.03
C PHE A 356 -16.31 13.33 12.98
N GLY A 357 -15.67 13.09 14.13
CA GLY A 357 -15.56 14.05 15.22
C GLY A 357 -14.11 14.48 15.53
N ARG A 358 -13.89 14.97 16.76
CA ARG A 358 -12.65 15.64 17.22
C ARG A 358 -12.38 15.36 18.69
N THR A 359 -11.11 15.24 19.09
CA THR A 359 -10.75 15.18 20.53
C THR A 359 -10.70 16.55 21.21
N SER A 360 -10.66 17.66 20.47
CA SER A 360 -10.61 19.03 21.02
C SER A 360 -11.97 19.55 21.57
N THR A 361 -12.75 18.72 22.28
CA THR A 361 -14.13 19.04 22.69
C THR A 361 -14.34 19.04 24.21
N ILE A 362 -15.33 19.81 24.67
CA ILE A 362 -15.70 19.87 26.10
C ILE A 362 -16.18 18.50 26.59
N GLN A 363 -16.90 17.78 25.73
CA GLN A 363 -17.36 16.40 25.92
C GLN A 363 -16.18 15.46 26.16
N HIS A 364 -15.10 15.59 25.38
CA HIS A 364 -13.88 14.80 25.55
C HIS A 364 -13.18 15.11 26.87
N ALA A 365 -12.93 16.39 27.17
CA ALA A 365 -12.38 16.81 28.45
C ALA A 365 -13.16 16.24 29.65
N ALA A 366 -14.49 16.37 29.64
CA ALA A 366 -15.35 15.88 30.72
C ALA A 366 -15.30 14.34 30.89
N ILE A 367 -15.41 13.57 29.80
CA ILE A 367 -15.40 12.10 29.87
C ILE A 367 -14.02 11.57 30.29
N CYS A 368 -12.92 12.16 29.81
CA CYS A 368 -11.57 11.82 30.21
C CYS A 368 -11.30 12.15 31.68
N GLN A 369 -11.74 13.32 32.16
CA GLN A 369 -11.63 13.70 33.58
C GLN A 369 -12.48 12.80 34.48
N GLN A 370 -13.67 12.37 34.07
CA GLN A 370 -14.49 11.42 34.82
C GLN A 370 -13.84 10.03 34.89
N ILE A 371 -13.37 9.49 33.76
CA ILE A 371 -12.67 8.19 33.74
C ILE A 371 -11.39 8.25 34.59
N PHE A 372 -10.59 9.31 34.47
CA PHE A 372 -9.45 9.52 35.36
C PHE A 372 -9.86 9.52 36.83
N SER A 373 -10.91 10.28 37.20
CA SER A 373 -11.37 10.40 38.58
C SER A 373 -11.85 9.06 39.14
N ASP A 374 -12.56 8.26 38.35
CA ASP A 374 -12.96 6.89 38.68
C ASP A 374 -11.72 5.98 38.92
N VAL A 375 -10.74 5.99 38.01
CA VAL A 375 -9.50 5.18 38.09
C VAL A 375 -8.64 5.59 39.30
N HIS A 376 -8.51 6.90 39.53
CA HIS A 376 -7.75 7.50 40.63
C HIS A 376 -8.37 7.15 41.99
N LYS A 377 -9.70 7.34 42.14
CA LYS A 377 -10.46 6.98 43.34
C LYS A 377 -10.39 5.49 43.68
N ASN A 378 -10.34 4.63 42.66
CA ASN A 378 -10.17 3.19 42.83
C ASN A 378 -8.71 2.78 43.13
N GLY A 379 -7.80 3.74 43.29
CA GLY A 379 -6.42 3.51 43.70
C GLY A 379 -5.54 2.85 42.63
N TYR A 380 -5.87 3.04 41.34
CA TYR A 380 -5.11 2.52 40.20
C TYR A 380 -4.14 3.54 39.59
N THR A 381 -3.86 4.62 40.30
CA THR A 381 -2.81 5.60 39.95
C THR A 381 -1.97 5.97 41.16
N PHE A 382 -0.71 6.33 40.92
CA PHE A 382 0.17 6.93 41.93
C PHE A 382 0.94 8.12 41.34
N THR A 383 1.55 8.93 42.20
CA THR A 383 2.45 10.01 41.81
C THR A 383 3.91 9.61 42.00
N ASP A 384 4.76 9.94 41.03
CA ASP A 384 6.22 9.79 41.12
C ASP A 384 6.92 10.97 40.41
N SER A 385 8.20 11.21 40.69
CA SER A 385 8.93 12.39 40.19
C SER A 385 9.93 12.01 39.12
N VAL A 386 9.78 12.59 37.92
CA VAL A 386 10.64 12.32 36.76
C VAL A 386 11.61 13.49 36.58
N GLU A 387 12.90 13.21 36.46
CA GLU A 387 13.89 14.23 36.11
C GLU A 387 13.92 14.46 34.60
N GLN A 388 13.69 15.70 34.16
CA GLN A 388 13.66 16.10 32.76
C GLN A 388 14.47 17.37 32.53
N LEU A 389 15.04 17.53 31.34
CA LEU A 389 15.72 18.76 30.95
C LEU A 389 14.74 19.92 30.78
N TYR A 390 14.92 20.98 31.57
CA TYR A 390 14.12 22.21 31.52
C TYR A 390 14.92 23.35 30.88
N CYS A 391 14.35 23.98 29.85
CA CYS A 391 14.93 25.16 29.24
C CYS A 391 14.40 26.42 29.95
N ASN A 392 15.27 27.08 30.71
CA ASN A 392 14.91 28.30 31.45
C ASN A 392 14.52 29.47 30.53
N ASN A 393 15.09 29.54 29.31
CA ASN A 393 14.77 30.57 28.33
C ASN A 393 13.39 30.34 27.67
N CYS A 394 13.15 29.13 27.16
CA CYS A 394 11.84 28.73 26.59
C CYS A 394 10.76 28.43 27.64
N ARG A 395 11.11 28.54 28.94
CA ARG A 395 10.28 28.29 30.14
C ARG A 395 9.50 26.97 30.14
N ARG A 396 10.04 25.93 29.49
CA ARG A 396 9.38 24.63 29.30
C ARG A 396 10.33 23.46 29.54
N PHE A 397 9.77 22.30 29.89
CA PHE A 397 10.48 21.03 29.77
C PHE A 397 10.67 20.69 28.29
N LEU A 398 11.78 20.02 27.97
CA LEU A 398 12.11 19.60 26.62
C LEU A 398 11.80 18.11 26.45
N ALA A 399 10.98 17.79 25.45
CA ALA A 399 10.97 16.44 24.91
C ALA A 399 12.30 16.16 24.17
N ASP A 400 12.69 14.89 24.09
CA ASP A 400 14.01 14.45 23.59
C ASP A 400 14.38 15.03 22.22
N ARG A 401 13.39 15.18 21.33
CA ARG A 401 13.51 15.82 19.99
C ARG A 401 13.93 17.29 20.00
N PHE A 402 13.85 17.96 21.15
CA PHE A 402 14.27 19.35 21.36
C PHE A 402 15.58 19.47 22.16
N VAL A 403 16.21 18.34 22.48
CA VAL A 403 17.53 18.28 23.12
C VAL A 403 18.54 17.76 22.10
N GLU A 404 19.63 18.51 21.93
CA GLU A 404 20.78 18.11 21.11
C GLU A 404 22.04 18.25 21.96
N GLY A 405 23.05 17.40 21.75
CA GLY A 405 24.25 17.43 22.58
C GLY A 405 25.31 16.41 22.18
N ILE A 406 26.44 16.45 22.88
CA ILE A 406 27.56 15.57 22.60
C ILE A 406 27.22 14.17 23.13
N CYS A 407 27.22 13.17 22.24
CA CYS A 407 26.90 11.79 22.58
C CYS A 407 27.80 11.28 23.71
N PRO A 408 27.26 10.73 24.82
CA PRO A 408 28.08 10.21 25.91
C PRO A 408 29.03 9.08 25.47
N LEU A 409 28.62 8.28 24.47
CA LEU A 409 29.27 7.03 24.07
C LEU A 409 30.31 7.15 22.94
N CYS A 410 30.11 8.06 21.97
CA CYS A 410 31.03 8.24 20.83
C CYS A 410 31.52 9.69 20.65
N ASN A 411 31.06 10.62 21.48
CA ASN A 411 31.37 12.06 21.42
C ASN A 411 30.99 12.77 20.10
N TYR A 412 30.12 12.18 19.27
CA TYR A 412 29.46 12.89 18.16
C TYR A 412 28.72 14.14 18.70
N PRO A 413 28.97 15.35 18.15
CA PRO A 413 28.64 16.60 18.85
C PRO A 413 27.16 16.97 18.89
N ASP A 414 26.35 16.43 17.98
CA ASP A 414 24.94 16.81 17.75
C ASP A 414 24.01 15.57 17.79
N ALA A 415 24.22 14.68 18.77
CA ALA A 415 23.28 13.60 19.03
C ALA A 415 21.96 14.15 19.61
N ARG A 416 20.85 13.51 19.24
CA ARG A 416 19.50 13.86 19.73
C ARG A 416 19.25 13.24 21.10
N GLY A 417 18.29 13.78 21.85
CA GLY A 417 17.95 13.31 23.19
C GLY A 417 17.46 11.86 23.28
N ASP A 418 17.09 11.24 22.16
CA ASP A 418 16.61 9.86 22.05
C ASP A 418 17.63 8.92 21.39
N GLN A 419 18.45 9.43 20.46
CA GLN A 419 19.36 8.61 19.65
C GLN A 419 20.56 9.40 19.12
N CYS A 420 21.74 8.76 19.10
CA CYS A 420 22.90 9.26 18.37
C CYS A 420 22.93 8.72 16.94
N ASP A 421 22.69 9.59 15.95
CA ASP A 421 22.67 9.20 14.53
C ASP A 421 24.04 8.72 14.00
N SER A 422 25.15 9.10 14.65
CA SER A 422 26.50 8.66 14.28
C SER A 422 26.86 7.23 14.71
N CYS A 423 26.30 6.73 15.82
CA CYS A 423 26.60 5.38 16.32
C CYS A 423 25.37 4.47 16.47
N GLY A 424 24.19 4.96 16.06
CA GLY A 424 22.90 4.26 16.07
C GLY A 424 22.31 4.00 17.45
N ARG A 425 23.07 4.15 18.54
CA ARG A 425 22.64 3.83 19.91
C ARG A 425 21.60 4.83 20.41
N LEU A 426 20.60 4.29 21.12
CA LEU A 426 19.71 5.07 21.96
C LEU A 426 20.49 5.65 23.15
N VAL A 427 20.06 6.84 23.59
CA VAL A 427 20.60 7.58 24.74
C VAL A 427 19.42 8.25 25.46
N ASN A 428 19.55 8.56 26.75
CA ASN A 428 18.57 9.42 27.42
C ASN A 428 19.01 10.89 27.32
N ALA A 429 18.06 11.83 27.20
CA ALA A 429 18.39 13.24 27.01
C ALA A 429 19.24 13.82 28.16
N ASN A 430 19.03 13.36 29.40
CA ASN A 430 19.80 13.77 30.58
C ASN A 430 21.27 13.24 30.55
N GLU A 431 21.60 12.26 29.70
CA GLU A 431 22.95 11.69 29.56
C GLU A 431 23.81 12.44 28.51
N LEU A 432 23.22 13.33 27.71
CA LEU A 432 23.95 14.11 26.72
C LEU A 432 24.94 15.06 27.38
N LYS A 433 26.21 15.01 26.95
CA LYS A 433 27.25 15.94 27.40
C LYS A 433 27.01 17.31 26.73
N SER A 434 27.07 18.39 27.49
CA SER A 434 26.82 19.76 26.99
C SER A 434 25.50 19.90 26.18
N PRO A 435 24.34 19.59 26.80
CA PRO A 435 23.05 19.63 26.10
C PRO A 435 22.69 21.06 25.70
N ARG A 436 21.92 21.17 24.62
CA ARG A 436 21.46 22.41 23.98
C ARG A 436 19.98 22.28 23.67
N CYS A 437 19.23 23.36 23.88
CA CYS A 437 17.83 23.43 23.48
C CYS A 437 17.72 23.76 21.98
N LYS A 438 17.24 22.82 21.16
CA LYS A 438 17.06 22.99 19.71
C LYS A 438 16.25 24.24 19.33
N LEU A 439 15.36 24.70 20.21
CA LEU A 439 14.49 25.87 20.00
C LEU A 439 15.18 27.23 20.20
N CYS A 440 16.31 27.30 20.94
CA CYS A 440 16.93 28.60 21.29
C CYS A 440 18.43 28.56 21.63
N GLY A 441 19.12 27.44 21.39
CA GLY A 441 20.54 27.24 21.66
C GLY A 441 20.94 27.09 23.14
N SER A 442 20.19 27.68 24.08
CA SER A 442 20.55 27.69 25.51
C SER A 442 20.69 26.29 26.11
N THR A 443 21.67 26.08 26.98
CA THR A 443 21.81 24.86 27.79
C THR A 443 20.61 24.67 28.72
N PRO A 444 19.87 23.56 28.62
CA PRO A 444 18.83 23.21 29.58
C PRO A 444 19.44 22.60 30.86
N SER A 445 18.74 22.72 31.98
CA SER A 445 19.12 22.17 33.28
C SER A 445 18.20 21.02 33.69
N PRO A 446 18.70 19.90 34.25
CA PRO A 446 17.84 18.88 34.84
C PRO A 446 16.93 19.47 35.92
N LYS A 447 15.67 19.05 35.93
CA LYS A 447 14.65 19.51 36.88
C LYS A 447 13.66 18.39 37.13
N SER A 448 13.37 18.11 38.40
CA SER A 448 12.37 17.11 38.76
C SER A 448 10.95 17.63 38.52
N SER A 449 10.08 16.78 38.00
CA SER A 449 8.70 17.07 37.65
C SER A 449 7.78 15.95 38.14
N THR A 450 6.82 16.26 39.02
CA THR A 450 5.88 15.25 39.54
C THR A 450 4.87 14.85 38.46
N HIS A 451 4.67 13.56 38.28
CA HIS A 451 3.75 12.98 37.29
C HIS A 451 2.81 11.96 37.92
N LEU A 452 1.62 11.81 37.32
CA LEU A 452 0.70 10.72 37.64
C LEU A 452 0.98 9.53 36.70
N PHE A 453 0.96 8.34 37.28
CA PHE A 453 1.18 7.08 36.58
C PHE A 453 -0.06 6.20 36.74
N LEU A 454 -0.47 5.53 35.65
CA LEU A 454 -1.42 4.43 35.66
C LEU A 454 -0.70 3.15 36.11
N ASP A 455 -1.19 2.54 37.18
CA ASP A 455 -0.65 1.31 37.77
C ASP A 455 -1.14 0.07 37.02
N LEU A 456 -0.62 -0.11 35.80
CA LEU A 456 -0.88 -1.31 35.00
C LEU A 456 -0.55 -2.63 35.72
N PRO A 457 0.55 -2.80 36.50
CA PRO A 457 0.80 -4.04 37.23
C PRO A 457 -0.37 -4.44 38.14
N LYS A 458 -0.97 -3.46 38.85
CA LYS A 458 -2.12 -3.68 39.73
C LYS A 458 -3.43 -3.97 38.98
N ILE A 459 -3.54 -3.55 37.71
CA ILE A 459 -4.68 -3.86 36.83
C ILE A 459 -4.48 -5.20 36.09
N GLU A 460 -3.23 -5.63 35.88
CA GLU A 460 -2.86 -6.78 35.04
C GLU A 460 -3.67 -8.07 35.33
N PRO A 461 -3.97 -8.47 36.58
CA PRO A 461 -4.77 -9.66 36.85
C PRO A 461 -6.19 -9.58 36.25
N LYS A 462 -6.84 -8.41 36.32
CA LYS A 462 -8.14 -8.17 35.67
C LYS A 462 -8.01 -8.18 34.15
N LEU A 463 -6.93 -7.56 33.63
CA LEU A 463 -6.68 -7.49 32.20
C LEU A 463 -6.42 -8.88 31.61
N ARG A 464 -5.68 -9.76 32.29
CA ARG A 464 -5.46 -11.15 31.87
C ARG A 464 -6.78 -11.91 31.74
N ILE A 465 -7.61 -11.90 32.79
CA ILE A 465 -8.93 -12.56 32.79
C ILE A 465 -9.80 -12.05 31.63
N TRP A 466 -9.80 -10.74 31.37
CA TRP A 466 -10.51 -10.17 30.21
C TRP A 466 -9.89 -10.62 28.88
N LEU A 467 -8.57 -10.47 28.71
CA LEU A 467 -7.83 -10.87 27.51
C LEU A 467 -8.07 -12.34 27.18
N ASP A 468 -8.02 -13.26 28.14
CA ASP A 468 -8.22 -14.68 27.87
C ASP A 468 -9.66 -15.01 27.40
N THR A 469 -10.62 -14.07 27.50
CA THR A 469 -11.97 -14.17 26.90
C THR A 469 -12.15 -13.43 25.57
N VAL A 470 -11.15 -12.68 25.08
CA VAL A 470 -11.27 -11.84 23.87
C VAL A 470 -10.06 -11.85 22.94
N VAL A 471 -8.89 -12.28 23.40
CA VAL A 471 -7.62 -12.07 22.69
C VAL A 471 -7.51 -12.98 21.48
N ASP A 472 -8.11 -14.16 21.50
CA ASP A 472 -8.20 -14.99 20.31
C ASP A 472 -9.11 -14.36 19.23
N GLY A 473 -9.88 -13.32 19.63
CA GLY A 473 -10.47 -12.25 18.82
C GLY A 473 -9.55 -11.43 17.94
N TRP A 474 -8.32 -11.21 18.39
CA TRP A 474 -7.43 -10.20 17.82
C TRP A 474 -6.92 -10.56 16.42
N SER A 475 -6.57 -9.54 15.62
CA SER A 475 -5.63 -9.70 14.51
C SER A 475 -4.39 -10.46 15.04
N ASN A 476 -3.70 -11.39 14.36
CA ASN A 476 -2.62 -12.17 14.98
C ASN A 476 -1.46 -11.27 15.45
N ASN A 477 -1.31 -10.08 14.84
CA ASN A 477 -0.45 -9.03 15.39
C ASN A 477 -1.02 -8.50 16.69
N ALA A 478 -2.31 -8.14 16.75
CA ALA A 478 -2.95 -7.75 17.99
C ALA A 478 -2.83 -8.84 19.08
N GLN A 479 -2.97 -10.12 18.75
CA GLN A 479 -2.77 -11.24 19.68
C GLN A 479 -1.32 -11.32 20.15
N VAL A 480 -0.35 -11.39 19.22
CA VAL A 480 1.07 -11.55 19.55
C VAL A 480 1.61 -10.32 20.27
N ILE A 481 1.22 -9.11 19.87
CA ILE A 481 1.61 -7.85 20.54
C ILE A 481 0.99 -7.78 21.94
N ALA A 482 -0.31 -8.07 22.11
CA ALA A 482 -0.95 -8.04 23.43
C ALA A 482 -0.41 -9.15 24.36
N ARG A 483 -0.32 -10.39 23.88
CA ARG A 483 0.26 -11.52 24.63
C ARG A 483 1.75 -11.28 24.93
N SER A 484 2.52 -10.57 24.08
CA SER A 484 3.91 -10.16 24.40
C SER A 484 3.92 -9.11 25.51
N TRP A 485 3.18 -8.00 25.37
CA TRP A 485 3.13 -6.94 26.40
C TRP A 485 2.78 -7.50 27.79
N VAL A 486 1.86 -8.46 27.85
CA VAL A 486 1.46 -9.15 29.09
C VAL A 486 2.45 -10.23 29.53
N LYS A 487 3.22 -10.84 28.62
CA LYS A 487 4.32 -11.76 28.97
C LYS A 487 5.53 -11.01 29.54
N ASP A 488 5.82 -9.81 29.03
CA ASP A 488 6.96 -8.98 29.42
C ASP A 488 6.77 -8.27 30.78
N GLY A 489 5.57 -8.38 31.36
CA GLY A 489 5.15 -7.75 32.60
C GLY A 489 4.77 -6.28 32.41
N LEU A 490 3.51 -5.93 32.72
CA LEU A 490 3.05 -4.56 32.55
C LEU A 490 3.72 -3.63 33.55
N LYS A 491 4.38 -2.59 33.03
CA LYS A 491 5.04 -1.53 33.83
C LYS A 491 4.12 -0.31 33.93
N PRO A 492 4.17 0.47 35.04
CA PRO A 492 3.41 1.71 35.15
C PRO A 492 3.65 2.66 33.97
N ARG A 493 2.63 3.45 33.63
CA ARG A 493 2.68 4.39 32.48
C ARG A 493 2.35 5.81 32.93
N CYS A 494 3.26 6.74 32.65
CA CYS A 494 3.05 8.17 32.94
C CYS A 494 1.92 8.73 32.06
N ILE A 495 0.79 9.09 32.69
CA ILE A 495 -0.43 9.57 32.03
C ILE A 495 -0.57 11.10 32.02
N THR A 496 0.47 11.85 32.40
CA THR A 496 0.45 13.33 32.38
C THR A 496 1.69 13.92 31.70
N ARG A 497 1.60 15.15 31.18
CA ARG A 497 2.74 15.89 30.59
C ARG A 497 2.69 17.38 30.94
N ASP A 498 3.87 18.00 30.96
CA ASP A 498 4.05 19.45 31.12
C ASP A 498 3.92 20.18 29.77
N LEU A 499 2.72 20.13 29.22
CA LEU A 499 2.31 20.82 27.99
C LEU A 499 1.18 21.81 28.30
N LYS A 500 0.84 22.68 27.35
CA LYS A 500 -0.32 23.56 27.42
C LYS A 500 -1.49 23.08 26.55
N TRP A 501 -1.21 22.30 25.51
CA TRP A 501 -2.20 21.74 24.60
C TRP A 501 -2.59 20.30 24.98
N GLY A 502 -3.64 20.17 25.77
CA GLY A 502 -4.20 18.91 26.25
C GLY A 502 -5.31 19.13 27.27
N ILE A 503 -5.98 18.05 27.67
CA ILE A 503 -7.02 18.09 28.72
C ILE A 503 -6.35 18.36 30.09
N PRO A 504 -6.77 19.38 30.86
CA PRO A 504 -6.18 19.68 32.16
C PRO A 504 -6.50 18.58 33.19
N VAL A 505 -5.54 18.27 34.06
CA VAL A 505 -5.64 17.21 35.06
C VAL A 505 -6.40 17.73 36.30
N PRO A 506 -7.48 17.06 36.77
CA PRO A 506 -8.31 17.53 37.88
C PRO A 506 -7.74 17.11 39.24
N VAL A 507 -6.47 17.44 39.50
CA VAL A 507 -5.75 17.10 40.75
C VAL A 507 -4.97 18.32 41.25
N GLU A 508 -4.98 18.54 42.56
CA GLU A 508 -4.20 19.62 43.19
C GLU A 508 -2.69 19.47 42.89
N GLY A 509 -2.01 20.58 42.64
CA GLY A 509 -0.61 20.58 42.17
C GLY A 509 -0.41 20.27 40.68
N PHE A 510 -1.42 19.71 39.98
CA PHE A 510 -1.33 19.39 38.55
C PHE A 510 -1.91 20.48 37.62
N THR A 511 -2.23 21.68 38.14
CA THR A 511 -2.86 22.80 37.42
C THR A 511 -2.12 23.32 36.18
N ASN A 512 -0.83 22.98 36.03
CA ASN A 512 -0.02 23.35 34.87
C ASN A 512 0.30 22.15 33.93
N LYS A 513 -0.33 20.99 34.17
CA LYS A 513 -0.12 19.74 33.44
C LYS A 513 -1.41 19.29 32.77
N VAL A 514 -1.25 18.55 31.68
CA VAL A 514 -2.34 17.94 30.91
C VAL A 514 -2.22 16.42 30.93
N PHE A 515 -3.30 15.71 30.58
CA PHE A 515 -3.21 14.28 30.28
C PHE A 515 -2.29 14.02 29.08
N TYR A 516 -1.64 12.87 29.09
CA TYR A 516 -0.82 12.41 28.00
C TYR A 516 -1.69 11.68 26.97
N VAL A 517 -1.65 12.11 25.70
CA VAL A 517 -2.51 11.63 24.60
C VAL A 517 -2.68 10.11 24.48
N TRP A 518 -1.72 9.30 24.97
CA TRP A 518 -1.85 7.83 25.04
C TRP A 518 -2.88 7.32 26.07
N PHE A 519 -3.38 8.18 26.96
CA PHE A 519 -4.44 7.89 27.94
C PHE A 519 -5.82 8.33 27.41
N ASP A 520 -5.92 9.54 26.89
CA ASP A 520 -7.19 10.16 26.47
C ASP A 520 -7.60 9.84 25.02
N ALA A 521 -6.70 9.71 24.04
CA ALA A 521 -7.09 9.48 22.65
C ALA A 521 -8.03 8.27 22.42
N PRO A 522 -7.86 7.10 23.09
CA PRO A 522 -8.84 6.00 23.01
C PRO A 522 -10.21 6.31 23.64
N ILE A 523 -10.26 7.22 24.62
CA ILE A 523 -11.52 7.77 25.16
C ILE A 523 -12.20 8.68 24.13
N GLY A 524 -11.46 9.15 23.11
CA GLY A 524 -11.97 9.91 21.97
C GLY A 524 -13.17 9.27 21.28
N TYR A 525 -13.22 7.94 21.15
CA TYR A 525 -14.39 7.25 20.58
C TYR A 525 -15.66 7.41 21.43
N MET A 526 -15.54 7.54 22.75
CA MET A 526 -16.66 7.75 23.67
C MET A 526 -17.21 9.18 23.53
N SER A 527 -16.32 10.17 23.48
CA SER A 527 -16.70 11.58 23.36
C SER A 527 -17.17 11.98 21.96
N ILE A 528 -16.56 11.43 20.91
CA ILE A 528 -17.04 11.58 19.52
C ILE A 528 -18.47 11.03 19.42
N LEU A 529 -18.77 9.92 20.09
CA LEU A 529 -20.13 9.39 20.12
C LEU A 529 -21.09 10.24 20.96
N ASN A 530 -20.63 10.84 22.06
CA ASN A 530 -21.42 11.81 22.83
C ASN A 530 -21.72 13.10 22.03
N CYS A 531 -20.81 13.55 21.16
CA CYS A 531 -21.08 14.64 20.22
C CYS A 531 -22.11 14.28 19.13
N TYR A 532 -22.22 13.00 18.76
CA TYR A 532 -23.23 12.51 17.81
C TYR A 532 -24.62 12.32 18.46
N THR A 533 -24.68 11.89 19.73
CA THR A 533 -25.94 11.68 20.43
C THR A 533 -25.82 11.72 21.95
N ASN A 534 -26.83 12.30 22.61
CA ASN A 534 -26.98 12.26 24.07
C ASN A 534 -27.13 10.82 24.61
N GLU A 535 -27.59 9.88 23.78
CA GLU A 535 -27.82 8.47 24.16
C GLU A 535 -26.60 7.56 23.88
N TRP A 536 -25.41 8.15 23.69
CA TRP A 536 -24.15 7.47 23.36
C TRP A 536 -23.80 6.29 24.27
N GLU A 537 -24.19 6.36 25.55
CA GLU A 537 -23.94 5.29 26.52
C GLU A 537 -24.59 3.98 26.11
N LYS A 538 -25.68 3.97 25.32
CA LYS A 538 -26.31 2.72 24.85
C LYS A 538 -25.36 1.83 24.05
N TRP A 539 -24.37 2.41 23.35
CA TRP A 539 -23.36 1.66 22.60
C TRP A 539 -22.18 1.16 23.45
N TRP A 540 -21.85 1.87 24.53
CA TRP A 540 -20.71 1.56 25.42
C TRP A 540 -21.09 0.81 26.71
N LYS A 541 -22.37 0.88 27.07
CA LYS A 541 -23.02 0.27 28.24
C LYS A 541 -24.43 -0.22 27.82
N PRO A 542 -24.54 -1.14 26.84
CA PRO A 542 -25.84 -1.67 26.46
C PRO A 542 -26.53 -2.37 27.64
N GLN A 543 -27.85 -2.42 27.60
CA GLN A 543 -28.64 -3.24 28.54
C GLN A 543 -28.40 -4.73 28.26
N ASN A 544 -28.56 -5.60 29.26
CA ASN A 544 -28.19 -7.02 29.16
C ASN A 544 -28.89 -7.81 28.03
N SER A 545 -30.03 -7.34 27.51
CA SER A 545 -30.74 -7.93 26.37
C SER A 545 -30.30 -7.40 25.00
N VAL A 546 -29.37 -6.44 24.96
CA VAL A 546 -28.87 -5.76 23.76
C VAL A 546 -27.40 -6.14 23.53
N GLU A 547 -27.15 -7.10 22.64
CA GLU A 547 -25.77 -7.42 22.23
C GLU A 547 -25.20 -6.30 21.32
N VAL A 548 -23.99 -5.83 21.61
CA VAL A 548 -23.21 -4.89 20.78
C VAL A 548 -21.85 -5.51 20.47
N LYS A 549 -21.55 -5.70 19.18
CA LYS A 549 -20.25 -6.21 18.70
C LYS A 549 -19.36 -5.05 18.27
N TYR A 550 -18.28 -4.81 19.01
CA TYR A 550 -17.39 -3.67 18.81
C TYR A 550 -16.13 -4.07 18.00
N PHE A 551 -15.95 -3.45 16.84
CA PHE A 551 -14.84 -3.67 15.92
C PHE A 551 -13.95 -2.42 15.84
N GLN A 552 -12.64 -2.60 16.00
CA GLN A 552 -11.66 -1.52 16.05
C GLN A 552 -10.61 -1.70 14.95
N PHE A 553 -10.60 -0.81 13.96
CA PHE A 553 -9.68 -0.87 12.81
C PHE A 553 -8.48 0.07 13.02
N MET A 554 -7.28 -0.48 13.04
CA MET A 554 -6.06 0.27 13.39
C MET A 554 -4.79 -0.32 12.78
N ALA A 555 -3.77 0.53 12.59
CA ALA A 555 -2.40 0.08 12.33
C ALA A 555 -1.80 -0.65 13.56
N LYS A 556 -0.81 -1.52 13.32
CA LYS A 556 -0.21 -2.40 14.37
C LYS A 556 0.27 -1.63 15.61
N ASP A 557 0.79 -0.42 15.40
CA ASP A 557 1.47 0.37 16.41
C ASP A 557 0.48 0.92 17.45
N ASN A 558 -0.81 1.00 17.10
CA ASN A 558 -1.89 1.40 18.00
C ASN A 558 -2.44 0.24 18.85
N VAL A 559 -2.04 -1.02 18.61
CA VAL A 559 -2.57 -2.18 19.34
C VAL A 559 -2.48 -2.02 20.86
N PRO A 560 -1.32 -1.70 21.47
CA PRO A 560 -1.20 -1.71 22.93
C PRO A 560 -2.13 -0.72 23.63
N PHE A 561 -2.52 0.37 22.97
CA PHE A 561 -3.48 1.33 23.48
C PHE A 561 -4.87 0.70 23.63
N HIS A 562 -5.29 -0.10 22.64
CA HIS A 562 -6.64 -0.66 22.54
C HIS A 562 -6.76 -2.07 23.14
N SER A 563 -5.64 -2.79 23.31
CA SER A 563 -5.59 -4.10 23.96
C SER A 563 -5.10 -4.07 25.41
N ILE A 564 -4.32 -3.07 25.81
CA ILE A 564 -3.79 -2.92 27.18
C ILE A 564 -4.35 -1.67 27.84
N ILE A 565 -3.98 -0.46 27.37
CA ILE A 565 -4.16 0.79 28.13
C ILE A 565 -5.65 1.12 28.36
N PHE A 566 -6.43 1.22 27.29
CA PHE A 566 -7.85 1.58 27.37
C PHE A 566 -8.71 0.51 28.07
N PRO A 567 -8.57 -0.80 27.78
CA PRO A 567 -9.19 -1.85 28.58
C PRO A 567 -8.78 -1.80 30.06
N SER A 568 -7.51 -1.55 30.39
CA SER A 568 -7.08 -1.35 31.77
C SER A 568 -7.80 -0.19 32.45
N CYS A 569 -7.97 0.96 31.78
CA CYS A 569 -8.74 2.08 32.30
C CYS A 569 -10.22 1.72 32.56
N LEU A 570 -10.85 0.92 31.69
CA LEU A 570 -12.25 0.48 31.86
C LEU A 570 -12.40 -0.58 32.99
N LEU A 571 -11.50 -1.56 33.06
CA LEU A 571 -11.49 -2.62 34.08
C LEU A 571 -11.10 -2.10 35.48
N ALA A 572 -10.31 -1.04 35.55
CA ALA A 572 -10.04 -0.29 36.79
C ALA A 572 -11.32 0.33 37.38
N VAL A 573 -12.34 0.59 36.57
CA VAL A 573 -13.60 1.27 36.95
C VAL A 573 -14.84 0.38 36.82
N GLY A 574 -14.64 -0.94 36.66
CA GLY A 574 -15.73 -1.93 36.62
C GLY A 574 -16.57 -1.92 35.34
N LYS A 575 -16.10 -1.32 34.25
CA LYS A 575 -16.78 -1.26 32.95
C LYS A 575 -16.20 -2.37 32.06
N TYR A 576 -17.04 -3.27 31.56
CA TYR A 576 -16.67 -4.48 30.81
C TYR A 576 -17.15 -4.42 29.35
N LEU A 577 -16.45 -5.08 28.43
CA LEU A 577 -16.85 -5.25 27.03
C LEU A 577 -16.07 -6.43 26.40
N ASN A 578 -16.76 -7.51 25.98
CA ASN A 578 -16.11 -8.75 25.50
C ASN A 578 -16.53 -9.10 24.04
N TYR A 579 -15.60 -9.55 23.17
CA TYR A 579 -15.94 -10.15 21.86
C TYR A 579 -14.83 -11.03 21.21
N GLU A 580 -15.18 -11.78 20.14
CA GLU A 580 -14.62 -13.05 19.60
C GLU A 580 -13.70 -13.00 18.34
N GLU A 581 -13.07 -14.16 18.00
CA GLU A 581 -11.98 -14.57 17.02
C GLU A 581 -11.31 -13.58 16.01
N GLY A 582 -10.00 -13.72 15.59
CA GLY A 582 -9.39 -13.60 14.20
C GLY A 582 -8.39 -12.47 13.68
N LYS A 583 -7.53 -12.80 12.66
CA LYS A 583 -6.07 -12.41 12.41
C LYS A 583 -5.73 -11.33 11.26
N PHE A 584 -4.64 -10.51 10.99
CA PHE A 584 -3.20 -10.06 11.35
C PHE A 584 -2.86 -8.54 10.88
N SER A 585 -1.58 -8.02 10.73
CA SER A 585 -1.16 -6.65 10.17
C SER A 585 0.41 -6.33 9.98
N LYS A 586 0.91 -5.07 9.63
CA LYS A 586 2.36 -4.57 9.63
C LYS A 586 2.60 -2.99 9.37
N SER A 587 3.84 -2.41 9.30
CA SER A 587 4.13 -0.93 9.01
C SER A 587 5.63 -0.49 8.74
N ARG A 588 5.93 0.54 7.87
CA ARG A 588 7.23 1.30 7.79
C ARG A 588 7.40 2.65 6.97
N GLY A 589 6.37 3.36 6.52
CA GLY A 589 6.50 4.82 6.19
C GLY A 589 7.08 5.29 4.83
N VAL A 590 6.65 4.72 3.70
CA VAL A 590 6.82 5.30 2.34
C VAL A 590 5.47 5.20 1.60
N GLY A 591 5.02 6.24 0.89
CA GLY A 591 3.78 6.19 0.10
C GLY A 591 3.27 7.55 -0.40
N VAL A 592 2.19 7.50 -1.19
CA VAL A 592 1.44 8.65 -1.72
C VAL A 592 0.52 9.23 -0.63
N PHE A 593 0.26 10.54 -0.65
CA PHE A 593 -0.61 11.23 0.29
C PHE A 593 -2.06 11.34 -0.19
N GLY A 594 -3.01 11.39 0.75
CA GLY A 594 -4.45 11.34 0.44
C GLY A 594 -4.98 12.52 -0.39
N SER A 595 -4.39 13.70 -0.23
CA SER A 595 -4.68 14.88 -1.08
C SER A 595 -4.02 14.79 -2.45
N GLU A 596 -2.88 14.11 -2.58
CA GLU A 596 -2.23 13.87 -3.87
C GLU A 596 -3.04 12.88 -4.71
N ALA A 597 -3.66 11.87 -4.08
CA ALA A 597 -4.47 10.85 -4.74
C ALA A 597 -5.60 11.46 -5.60
N GLU A 598 -6.27 12.52 -5.11
CA GLU A 598 -7.26 13.28 -5.87
C GLU A 598 -6.65 13.95 -7.11
N SER A 599 -5.50 14.61 -6.96
CA SER A 599 -4.82 15.32 -8.05
C SER A 599 -4.32 14.42 -9.20
N THR A 600 -4.27 13.10 -8.99
CA THR A 600 -3.81 12.15 -10.03
C THR A 600 -4.79 11.93 -11.19
N GLY A 601 -6.06 12.32 -11.03
CA GLY A 601 -7.13 12.02 -11.99
C GLY A 601 -7.57 10.54 -11.99
N ILE A 602 -6.99 9.68 -11.14
CA ILE A 602 -7.44 8.30 -10.93
C ILE A 602 -8.64 8.32 -9.97
N PRO A 603 -9.84 7.82 -10.34
CA PRO A 603 -11.03 7.86 -9.48
C PRO A 603 -10.86 7.12 -8.15
N SER A 604 -11.55 7.60 -7.12
CA SER A 604 -11.58 7.04 -5.75
C SER A 604 -11.68 5.51 -5.72
N ASP A 605 -12.57 4.96 -6.54
CA ASP A 605 -12.93 3.54 -6.48
C ASP A 605 -11.84 2.63 -7.06
N ILE A 606 -10.97 3.15 -7.93
CA ILE A 606 -9.77 2.45 -8.42
C ILE A 606 -8.72 2.36 -7.29
N TRP A 607 -8.54 3.44 -6.53
CA TRP A 607 -7.71 3.41 -5.31
C TRP A 607 -8.26 2.47 -4.26
N ARG A 608 -9.58 2.53 -4.00
CA ARG A 608 -10.26 1.66 -3.04
C ARG A 608 -10.10 0.19 -3.42
N PHE A 609 -10.39 -0.17 -4.68
CA PHE A 609 -10.17 -1.52 -5.21
C PHE A 609 -8.74 -1.99 -4.98
N TYR A 610 -7.75 -1.22 -5.41
CA TYR A 610 -6.36 -1.68 -5.39
C TYR A 610 -5.82 -1.81 -3.96
N LEU A 611 -6.09 -0.83 -3.09
CA LEU A 611 -5.66 -0.88 -1.69
C LEU A 611 -6.28 -2.06 -0.93
N LEU A 612 -7.51 -2.47 -1.27
CA LEU A 612 -8.12 -3.69 -0.75
C LEU A 612 -7.49 -4.96 -1.37
N TRP A 613 -7.19 -4.95 -2.66
CA TRP A 613 -6.50 -6.03 -3.36
C TRP A 613 -5.07 -6.29 -2.82
N VAL A 614 -4.41 -5.27 -2.27
CA VAL A 614 -3.11 -5.37 -1.57
C VAL A 614 -3.22 -5.09 -0.07
N ARG A 615 -4.38 -5.35 0.56
CA ARG A 615 -4.55 -5.12 2.00
C ARG A 615 -3.54 -5.98 2.82
N PRO A 616 -2.79 -5.38 3.78
CA PRO A 616 -1.81 -6.09 4.60
C PRO A 616 -2.49 -6.87 5.73
N GLU A 617 -3.11 -8.00 5.40
CA GLU A 617 -3.94 -8.79 6.33
C GLU A 617 -3.16 -9.82 7.16
N ASN A 618 -2.08 -10.38 6.59
CA ASN A 618 -1.22 -11.41 7.21
C ASN A 618 0.27 -11.02 7.24
N GLN A 619 0.68 -10.12 6.36
CA GLN A 619 2.06 -9.65 6.19
C GLN A 619 2.08 -8.24 5.59
N ASP A 620 3.28 -7.67 5.42
CA ASP A 620 3.45 -6.41 4.68
C ASP A 620 2.87 -6.55 3.27
N SER A 621 2.41 -5.44 2.71
CA SER A 621 2.04 -5.35 1.30
C SER A 621 2.43 -3.98 0.80
N ALA A 622 3.11 -3.94 -0.34
CA ALA A 622 3.59 -2.71 -0.96
C ALA A 622 2.57 -2.21 -1.98
N PHE A 623 2.35 -0.90 -2.02
CA PHE A 623 1.69 -0.24 -3.14
C PHE A 623 2.68 -0.16 -4.32
N VAL A 624 2.30 -0.64 -5.50
CA VAL A 624 3.15 -0.61 -6.70
C VAL A 624 2.34 -0.11 -7.89
N TRP A 625 2.74 1.03 -8.49
CA TRP A 625 2.05 1.65 -9.63
C TRP A 625 1.81 0.71 -10.82
N ASN A 626 2.78 -0.16 -11.14
CA ASN A 626 2.65 -1.12 -12.24
C ASN A 626 1.63 -2.22 -11.93
N ASP A 627 1.56 -2.69 -10.67
CA ASP A 627 0.55 -3.69 -10.26
C ASP A 627 -0.83 -3.03 -10.11
N LEU A 628 -0.93 -1.76 -9.66
CA LEU A 628 -2.18 -0.97 -9.75
C LEU A 628 -2.73 -0.96 -11.19
N ALA A 629 -1.91 -0.57 -12.16
CA ALA A 629 -2.31 -0.55 -13.57
C ALA A 629 -2.63 -1.96 -14.10
N GLN A 630 -1.85 -2.98 -13.72
CA GLN A 630 -2.08 -4.36 -14.12
C GLN A 630 -3.40 -4.92 -13.57
N ARG A 631 -3.71 -4.70 -12.28
CA ARG A 631 -4.96 -5.20 -11.65
C ARG A 631 -6.18 -4.42 -12.09
N ASN A 632 -6.06 -3.11 -12.32
CA ASN A 632 -7.10 -2.35 -13.00
C ASN A 632 -7.42 -2.99 -14.35
N ASN A 633 -6.40 -3.33 -15.14
CA ASN A 633 -6.61 -3.87 -16.48
C ASN A 633 -7.07 -5.35 -16.47
N SER A 634 -6.58 -6.19 -15.55
CA SER A 634 -6.97 -7.61 -15.48
C SER A 634 -8.31 -7.85 -14.75
N GLU A 635 -8.49 -7.25 -13.57
CA GLU A 635 -9.64 -7.54 -12.70
C GLU A 635 -10.82 -6.61 -12.94
N LEU A 636 -10.56 -5.30 -13.13
CA LEU A 636 -11.64 -4.34 -13.37
C LEU A 636 -12.03 -4.27 -14.85
N LEU A 637 -11.10 -3.99 -15.76
CA LEU A 637 -11.42 -3.84 -17.19
C LEU A 637 -11.76 -5.19 -17.85
N ASN A 638 -10.82 -6.13 -17.87
CA ASN A 638 -10.96 -7.37 -18.66
C ASN A 638 -11.85 -8.45 -18.00
N ASN A 639 -12.17 -8.32 -16.71
CA ASN A 639 -13.04 -9.25 -15.97
C ASN A 639 -14.38 -8.58 -15.60
N LEU A 640 -14.45 -7.81 -14.51
CA LEU A 640 -15.72 -7.28 -13.98
C LEU A 640 -16.46 -6.38 -14.98
N GLY A 641 -15.76 -5.38 -15.52
CA GLY A 641 -16.26 -4.43 -16.50
C GLY A 641 -16.59 -5.10 -17.84
N ASN A 642 -15.75 -6.01 -18.33
CA ASN A 642 -16.03 -6.78 -19.54
C ASN A 642 -17.32 -7.61 -19.42
N PHE A 643 -17.55 -8.27 -18.27
CA PHE A 643 -18.80 -9.00 -18.04
C PHE A 643 -20.01 -8.05 -18.02
N ALA A 644 -19.98 -7.02 -17.17
CA ALA A 644 -21.08 -6.08 -17.03
C ALA A 644 -21.40 -5.37 -18.36
N LEU A 645 -20.38 -4.89 -19.08
CA LEU A 645 -20.53 -4.24 -20.38
C LEU A 645 -21.09 -5.20 -21.42
N ARG A 646 -20.58 -6.44 -21.53
CA ARG A 646 -21.09 -7.42 -22.51
C ARG A 646 -22.54 -7.81 -22.21
N ALA A 647 -22.89 -8.06 -20.94
CA ALA A 647 -24.24 -8.42 -20.54
C ALA A 647 -25.24 -7.29 -20.81
N LEU A 648 -24.96 -6.06 -20.35
CA LEU A 648 -25.84 -4.91 -20.53
C LEU A 648 -25.96 -4.50 -22.01
N THR A 649 -24.85 -4.50 -22.76
CA THR A 649 -24.86 -4.20 -24.21
C THR A 649 -25.63 -5.25 -25.00
N PHE A 650 -25.60 -6.52 -24.59
CA PHE A 650 -26.37 -7.59 -25.23
C PHE A 650 -27.87 -7.47 -24.92
N LEU A 651 -28.21 -7.13 -23.68
CA LEU A 651 -29.58 -6.85 -23.23
C LEU A 651 -30.21 -5.67 -23.98
N GLU A 652 -29.48 -4.54 -24.06
CA GLU A 652 -29.89 -3.34 -24.77
C GLU A 652 -30.16 -3.60 -26.26
N LYS A 653 -29.21 -4.26 -26.95
CA LYS A 653 -29.24 -4.40 -28.41
C LYS A 653 -30.19 -5.47 -28.97
N ASN A 654 -30.60 -6.44 -28.17
CA ASN A 654 -31.39 -7.59 -28.65
C ASN A 654 -32.75 -7.75 -27.95
N PHE A 655 -32.97 -7.04 -26.83
CA PHE A 655 -34.20 -7.17 -26.01
C PHE A 655 -34.76 -5.82 -25.53
N ASP A 656 -34.41 -4.70 -26.18
CA ASP A 656 -34.77 -3.33 -25.78
C ASP A 656 -34.44 -2.97 -24.31
N GLY A 657 -33.39 -3.57 -23.74
CA GLY A 657 -33.02 -3.39 -22.33
C GLY A 657 -33.93 -4.14 -21.33
N LYS A 658 -34.89 -4.94 -21.80
CA LYS A 658 -35.78 -5.77 -20.97
C LYS A 658 -35.15 -7.14 -20.75
N ILE A 659 -35.21 -7.64 -19.52
CA ILE A 659 -34.77 -9.01 -19.19
C ILE A 659 -35.71 -10.00 -19.90
N PRO A 660 -35.20 -10.91 -20.77
CA PRO A 660 -36.03 -11.93 -21.40
C PRO A 660 -36.51 -12.97 -20.38
N GLU A 661 -37.38 -13.88 -20.81
CA GLU A 661 -37.71 -15.05 -19.99
C GLU A 661 -36.47 -15.95 -19.84
N VAL A 662 -36.14 -16.34 -18.62
CA VAL A 662 -34.93 -17.11 -18.30
C VAL A 662 -35.33 -18.45 -17.68
N ASN A 663 -35.09 -19.54 -18.41
CA ASN A 663 -35.16 -20.89 -17.87
C ASN A 663 -33.84 -21.20 -17.11
N VAL A 664 -33.95 -21.84 -15.94
CA VAL A 664 -32.80 -22.24 -15.10
C VAL A 664 -32.85 -23.73 -14.70
N ASP A 665 -33.66 -24.54 -15.38
CA ASP A 665 -33.74 -25.99 -15.14
C ASP A 665 -32.75 -26.80 -16.00
N GLY A 666 -32.07 -26.18 -16.97
CA GLY A 666 -30.99 -26.82 -17.73
C GLY A 666 -29.76 -27.11 -16.86
N GLU A 667 -29.04 -28.19 -17.16
CA GLU A 667 -27.92 -28.68 -16.34
C GLU A 667 -26.82 -27.62 -16.15
N PHE A 668 -26.51 -26.86 -17.20
CA PHE A 668 -25.50 -25.82 -17.21
C PHE A 668 -25.93 -24.59 -16.39
N GLU A 669 -27.19 -24.17 -16.50
CA GLU A 669 -27.78 -23.06 -15.76
C GLU A 669 -27.85 -23.38 -14.26
N ARG A 670 -28.29 -24.60 -13.91
CA ARG A 670 -28.29 -25.10 -12.53
C ARG A 670 -26.88 -25.07 -11.94
N SER A 671 -25.90 -25.59 -12.67
CA SER A 671 -24.49 -25.61 -12.27
C SER A 671 -23.93 -24.19 -12.05
N LEU A 672 -24.23 -23.25 -12.96
CA LEU A 672 -23.83 -21.84 -12.83
C LEU A 672 -24.47 -21.17 -11.60
N VAL A 673 -25.78 -21.34 -11.40
CA VAL A 673 -26.49 -20.77 -10.24
C VAL A 673 -25.93 -21.33 -8.93
N GLY A 674 -25.59 -22.63 -8.89
CA GLY A 674 -24.89 -23.25 -7.77
C GLY A 674 -23.51 -22.63 -7.51
N ALA A 675 -22.68 -22.46 -8.55
CA ALA A 675 -21.35 -21.86 -8.44
C ALA A 675 -21.40 -20.40 -7.96
N VAL A 676 -22.29 -19.58 -8.52
CA VAL A 676 -22.48 -18.18 -8.11
C VAL A 676 -23.00 -18.09 -6.67
N ASN A 677 -23.95 -18.95 -6.28
CA ASN A 677 -24.44 -19.01 -4.90
C ASN A 677 -23.35 -19.47 -3.92
N LYS A 678 -22.45 -20.37 -4.33
CA LYS A 678 -21.28 -20.74 -3.52
C LYS A 678 -20.33 -19.56 -3.33
N GLU A 679 -19.90 -18.90 -4.40
CA GLU A 679 -18.99 -17.76 -4.27
C GLU A 679 -19.61 -16.60 -3.44
N LEU A 680 -20.94 -16.46 -3.47
CA LEU A 680 -21.67 -15.57 -2.57
C LEU A 680 -21.67 -16.06 -1.10
N LYS A 681 -21.91 -17.34 -0.81
CA LYS A 681 -21.77 -17.92 0.55
C LYS A 681 -20.36 -17.73 1.10
N ASP A 682 -19.34 -18.03 0.29
CA ASP A 682 -17.92 -17.91 0.64
C ASP A 682 -17.56 -16.44 0.90
N TYR A 683 -18.03 -15.50 0.05
CA TYR A 683 -17.93 -14.06 0.28
C TYR A 683 -18.55 -13.63 1.62
N LEU A 684 -19.79 -14.05 1.90
CA LEU A 684 -20.50 -13.70 3.14
C LEU A 684 -19.73 -14.20 4.38
N SER A 685 -19.18 -15.42 4.31
CA SER A 685 -18.40 -16.05 5.37
C SER A 685 -17.09 -15.30 5.67
N VAL A 686 -16.24 -15.04 4.66
CA VAL A 686 -14.93 -14.40 4.88
C VAL A 686 -15.03 -12.94 5.31
N MET A 687 -16.14 -12.28 5.00
CA MET A 687 -16.42 -10.89 5.37
C MET A 687 -16.99 -10.74 6.80
N GLU A 688 -17.70 -11.76 7.32
CA GLU A 688 -18.51 -11.70 8.55
C GLU A 688 -17.80 -11.11 9.78
N ASN A 689 -16.50 -11.38 9.92
CA ASN A 689 -15.67 -10.93 11.04
C ASN A 689 -14.46 -10.06 10.60
N ALA A 690 -14.45 -9.53 9.38
CA ALA A 690 -13.48 -8.53 8.89
C ALA A 690 -11.95 -8.89 8.82
N ARG A 691 -11.52 -10.16 8.97
CA ARG A 691 -10.08 -10.50 8.71
C ARG A 691 -9.76 -10.30 7.24
N SER A 692 -10.59 -10.90 6.40
CA SER A 692 -10.24 -11.38 5.06
C SER A 692 -10.96 -10.58 3.99
N LEU A 693 -10.98 -9.25 4.13
CA LEU A 693 -11.62 -8.33 3.18
C LEU A 693 -10.99 -8.47 1.77
N ARG A 694 -9.69 -8.79 1.71
CA ARG A 694 -8.97 -9.12 0.48
C ARG A 694 -9.47 -10.39 -0.19
N GLU A 695 -9.83 -11.40 0.60
CA GLU A 695 -10.41 -12.64 0.08
C GLU A 695 -11.85 -12.41 -0.37
N GLY A 696 -12.66 -11.66 0.37
CA GLY A 696 -14.00 -11.25 -0.06
C GLY A 696 -13.98 -10.54 -1.43
N LEU A 697 -13.02 -9.63 -1.65
CA LEU A 697 -12.84 -8.99 -2.96
C LEU A 697 -12.53 -10.01 -4.09
N ARG A 698 -11.77 -11.08 -3.81
CA ARG A 698 -11.48 -12.13 -4.80
C ARG A 698 -12.70 -12.98 -5.13
N ARG A 699 -13.53 -13.31 -4.15
CA ARG A 699 -14.80 -14.06 -4.32
C ARG A 699 -15.79 -13.28 -5.17
N LEU A 700 -15.95 -11.98 -4.89
CA LEU A 700 -16.73 -11.08 -5.75
C LEU A 700 -16.24 -11.07 -7.21
N LEU A 701 -14.92 -11.06 -7.42
CA LEU A 701 -14.31 -11.11 -8.75
C LEU A 701 -14.30 -12.52 -9.39
N ALA A 702 -14.60 -13.58 -8.63
CA ALA A 702 -14.82 -14.93 -9.16
C ALA A 702 -16.22 -15.04 -9.80
N ILE A 703 -17.24 -14.41 -9.20
CA ILE A 703 -18.59 -14.33 -9.80
C ILE A 703 -18.54 -13.73 -11.22
N SER A 704 -17.79 -12.65 -11.43
CA SER A 704 -17.62 -12.07 -12.77
C SER A 704 -16.75 -12.93 -13.72
N ARG A 705 -15.86 -13.80 -13.19
CA ARG A 705 -15.17 -14.82 -14.00
C ARG A 705 -16.15 -15.89 -14.50
N HIS A 706 -17.05 -16.37 -13.65
CA HIS A 706 -18.13 -17.28 -14.07
C HIS A 706 -19.04 -16.64 -15.12
N GLY A 707 -19.43 -15.37 -14.94
CA GLY A 707 -20.20 -14.61 -15.92
C GLY A 707 -19.49 -14.40 -17.27
N ASN A 708 -18.17 -14.16 -17.26
CA ASN A 708 -17.37 -14.11 -18.49
C ASN A 708 -17.27 -15.47 -19.18
N LEU A 709 -17.13 -16.55 -18.41
CA LEU A 709 -17.06 -17.91 -18.93
C LEU A 709 -18.38 -18.31 -19.59
N LEU A 710 -19.53 -18.08 -18.92
CA LEU A 710 -20.88 -18.23 -19.47
C LEU A 710 -20.98 -17.58 -20.86
N MET A 711 -20.73 -16.28 -20.93
CA MET A 711 -20.83 -15.52 -22.18
C MET A 711 -19.90 -16.08 -23.26
N GLN A 712 -18.77 -16.68 -22.89
CA GLN A 712 -17.81 -17.24 -23.83
C GLN A 712 -18.13 -18.66 -24.29
N SER A 713 -18.83 -19.46 -23.47
CA SER A 713 -19.24 -20.83 -23.82
C SER A 713 -20.54 -20.86 -24.62
N SER A 714 -21.57 -20.11 -24.23
CA SER A 714 -22.86 -20.08 -24.95
C SER A 714 -22.82 -19.22 -26.22
N GLN A 715 -21.87 -18.28 -26.32
CA GLN A 715 -21.68 -17.41 -27.50
C GLN A 715 -22.99 -16.75 -28.01
N PRO A 716 -23.75 -16.03 -27.16
CA PRO A 716 -25.12 -15.63 -27.48
C PRO A 716 -25.22 -14.64 -28.67
N TRP A 717 -24.11 -13.98 -29.05
CA TRP A 717 -24.00 -13.17 -30.28
C TRP A 717 -23.93 -13.99 -31.58
N VAL A 718 -23.84 -15.32 -31.49
CA VAL A 718 -23.99 -16.29 -32.57
C VAL A 718 -25.42 -16.82 -32.54
N LEU A 719 -25.86 -17.36 -31.40
CA LEU A 719 -27.19 -17.94 -31.17
C LEU A 719 -28.33 -17.00 -31.59
N ILE A 720 -28.26 -15.71 -31.23
CA ILE A 720 -29.29 -14.71 -31.58
C ILE A 720 -29.50 -14.52 -33.10
N LYS A 721 -28.56 -15.00 -33.94
CA LYS A 721 -28.63 -14.96 -35.41
C LYS A 721 -29.15 -16.26 -36.03
N GLY A 722 -29.27 -17.33 -35.25
CA GLY A 722 -29.76 -18.64 -35.69
C GLY A 722 -31.29 -18.67 -35.90
N GLY A 723 -31.85 -19.87 -35.97
CA GLY A 723 -33.29 -20.12 -36.04
C GLY A 723 -34.02 -19.83 -34.71
N PRO A 724 -35.34 -20.10 -34.63
CA PRO A 724 -36.10 -19.92 -33.39
C PRO A 724 -35.60 -20.80 -32.23
N GLU A 725 -35.17 -22.02 -32.52
CA GLU A 725 -34.63 -22.98 -31.54
C GLU A 725 -33.29 -22.50 -30.97
N ASP A 726 -32.39 -22.00 -31.83
CA ASP A 726 -31.10 -21.39 -31.43
C ASP A 726 -31.29 -20.15 -30.53
N ARG A 727 -32.48 -19.55 -30.47
CA ARG A 727 -32.80 -18.33 -29.70
C ARG A 727 -33.54 -18.61 -28.39
N GLN A 728 -33.79 -19.88 -28.07
CA GLN A 728 -34.43 -20.31 -26.81
C GLN A 728 -33.43 -20.82 -25.76
N GLY A 729 -32.14 -20.92 -26.11
CA GLY A 729 -31.01 -21.15 -25.20
C GLY A 729 -30.00 -19.98 -25.23
#